data_AF-A0A6J1MNU2-F1
#
_entry.id   AF-A0A6J1MNU2-F1
#
_cell.length_a   1.000
_cell.length_b   1.000
_cell.length_c   1.000
_cell.angle_alpha   90.00
_cell.angle_beta   90.00
_cell.angle_gamma   90.00
#
_symmetry.space_group_name_H-M   'P 1'
#
loop_
_entity.id
_entity.type
_entity.pdbx_description
1 polymer ?
#
loop_
_entity_poly.entity_id
_entity_poly.type
_entity_poly.pdbx_seq_one_letter_code
_entity_poly.pdbx_strand_id
1 'polypeptide(L)'
;MGRREEAAWSLGTVGLTAARERGGINRKFQNRLTVTRSMIDRLGLEKELHGHMGCVNCLEWNRNGSILASASDDLHVILWDPYKHRQLYNMTTGHTGNIFSVKFLSDDLVATCAADGSVRASAVTGGASLLECSCHCGRVKRLAVAPDKPHLVWSAGEDGLVLQHDLRAPHHCNSDSSNVLVNLLNHMGRYAEAKCLAVNPRRPYQLAVGANDFYVRLYDTRMIKLAKLQEEMQLTTPTSRLLWERQNLRCSRAGHGDRDNNIPRAAVQYYAPGHLSMEPNEHTFPKKATTYVAFSHDGNELLVNLGSEQVYLFDINNARRPVLVESFIIQHNHGYREGETKHSPKNGTTAGCSGSNGTVDQQPPLPDRVRHIKDMANELVNNSNYSSAVELYNSAIAECPHAAILYSNRAAALMRRSWAGDTYAAIKDCYKAIKLDAGHVKSHFRLAKGLMDLKRAREAHECLLYFKDKFPKHAESHAVFLLQKDINVALETMETQPDEVDDDGQSGSALERQARVTALDYSHRFLGHCNTTTDIKEASFLGPDANYVAAGSDDGSLFIWCRKSGNIIRCLRGDESIVNCVQLHPTMFLLATSGIEAVVRLWSPRPEDGGSESRVVQEAGAAAAANQQRMRSDPFEAMLLNISFAGSGDRELHSPACRAT
;
A
#
# COMPACT_ATOMS: atom_id res chain seq x y z
N MET A 1 26.29 7.83 10.60
CA MET A 1 26.99 8.07 9.31
C MET A 1 26.74 6.87 8.40
N GLY A 2 25.71 6.93 7.56
CA GLY A 2 25.44 5.90 6.55
C GLY A 2 26.20 6.23 5.27
N ARG A 3 27.16 5.39 4.88
CA ARG A 3 27.75 5.48 3.54
C ARG A 3 26.69 5.07 2.54
N ARG A 4 26.47 5.89 1.51
CA ARG A 4 25.84 5.46 0.27
C ARG A 4 26.61 4.22 -0.20
N GLU A 5 25.94 3.07 -0.31
CA GLU A 5 26.55 1.92 -0.97
C GLU A 5 26.70 2.26 -2.45
N GLU A 6 27.93 2.60 -2.82
CA GLU A 6 28.36 2.73 -4.19
C GLU A 6 28.22 1.40 -4.94
N ALA A 7 27.94 1.46 -6.26
CA ALA A 7 27.83 0.27 -7.07
C ALA A 7 29.14 -0.54 -6.99
N ALA A 8 29.07 -1.87 -6.90
CA ALA A 8 30.27 -2.70 -6.69
C ALA A 8 31.38 -2.51 -7.75
N TRP A 9 31.03 -1.94 -8.91
CA TRP A 9 31.94 -1.60 -10.01
C TRP A 9 32.69 -0.27 -9.84
N SER A 10 32.25 0.63 -8.95
CA SER A 10 32.98 1.85 -8.59
C SER A 10 33.95 1.63 -7.43
N LEU A 11 33.83 0.51 -6.73
CA LEU A 11 34.84 0.05 -5.79
C LEU A 11 36.02 -0.51 -6.62
N GLY A 12 37.19 0.09 -6.51
CA GLY A 12 38.40 -0.37 -7.20
C GLY A 12 38.68 -1.87 -6.99
N THR A 13 39.65 -2.42 -7.74
CA THR A 13 39.90 -3.86 -7.89
C THR A 13 39.75 -4.70 -6.61
N VAL A 14 40.22 -4.21 -5.46
CA VAL A 14 40.10 -4.88 -4.15
C VAL A 14 38.64 -5.06 -3.68
N GLY A 15 37.79 -4.05 -3.85
CA GLY A 15 36.38 -4.12 -3.47
C GLY A 15 35.56 -5.03 -4.39
N LEU A 16 35.94 -5.08 -5.67
CA LEU A 16 35.38 -5.98 -6.68
C LEU A 16 35.71 -7.45 -6.36
N THR A 17 36.96 -7.74 -5.98
CA THR A 17 37.38 -9.09 -5.55
C THR A 17 36.67 -9.50 -4.25
N ALA A 18 36.59 -8.63 -3.26
CA ALA A 18 35.90 -8.91 -2.00
C ALA A 18 34.39 -9.09 -2.14
N ALA A 19 33.75 -8.43 -3.13
CA ALA A 19 32.35 -8.64 -3.47
C ALA A 19 32.14 -9.93 -4.28
N ARG A 20 33.14 -10.38 -5.05
CA ARG A 20 33.14 -11.66 -5.77
C ARG A 20 33.31 -12.85 -4.83
N GLU A 21 34.26 -12.79 -3.90
CA GLU A 21 34.53 -13.86 -2.91
C GLU A 21 33.36 -14.08 -1.94
N ARG A 22 32.64 -13.02 -1.59
CA ARG A 22 31.40 -13.11 -0.79
C ARG A 22 30.17 -13.58 -1.59
N GLY A 23 30.33 -13.91 -2.88
CA GLY A 23 29.23 -14.28 -3.78
C GLY A 23 28.27 -13.13 -4.10
N GLY A 24 28.57 -11.90 -3.68
CA GLY A 24 27.67 -10.74 -3.80
C GLY A 24 27.44 -10.29 -5.25
N ILE A 25 28.45 -10.40 -6.11
CA ILE A 25 28.31 -10.08 -7.55
C ILE A 25 27.44 -11.14 -8.25
N ASN A 26 27.71 -12.43 -8.02
CA ASN A 26 26.92 -13.52 -8.59
C ASN A 26 25.47 -13.47 -8.10
N ARG A 27 25.24 -13.20 -6.82
CA ARG A 27 23.89 -13.07 -6.25
C ARG A 27 23.14 -11.85 -6.81
N LYS A 28 23.79 -10.68 -6.92
CA LYS A 28 23.18 -9.49 -7.57
C LYS A 28 22.85 -9.76 -9.04
N PHE A 29 23.72 -10.45 -9.76
CA PHE A 29 23.49 -10.80 -11.15
C PHE A 29 22.35 -11.81 -11.31
N GLN A 30 22.35 -12.90 -10.52
CA GLN A 30 21.26 -13.89 -10.49
C GLN A 30 19.93 -13.24 -10.11
N ASN A 31 19.92 -12.36 -9.10
CA ASN A 31 18.75 -11.63 -8.65
C ASN A 31 18.15 -10.73 -9.76
N ARG A 32 19.00 -10.04 -10.52
CA ARG A 32 18.59 -9.19 -11.65
C ARG A 32 17.99 -9.97 -12.81
N LEU A 33 18.30 -11.26 -12.92
CA LEU A 33 17.81 -12.13 -13.98
C LEU A 33 16.60 -12.97 -13.55
N THR A 34 16.24 -13.00 -12.27
CA THR A 34 15.07 -13.75 -11.79
C THR A 34 13.78 -13.18 -12.38
N VAL A 35 13.60 -11.86 -12.38
CA VAL A 35 12.43 -11.20 -12.95
C VAL A 35 12.89 -10.06 -13.86
N THR A 36 12.65 -10.21 -15.16
CA THR A 36 13.03 -9.24 -16.19
C THR A 36 11.81 -8.72 -16.94
N ARG A 37 11.97 -7.59 -17.65
CA ARG A 37 10.90 -7.04 -18.50
C ARG A 37 10.40 -8.05 -19.54
N SER A 38 11.32 -8.70 -20.27
CA SER A 38 10.98 -9.72 -21.28
C SER A 38 10.17 -10.88 -20.68
N MET A 39 10.56 -11.35 -19.50
CA MET A 39 9.82 -12.41 -18.81
C MET A 39 8.39 -11.99 -18.44
N ILE A 40 8.18 -10.74 -18.00
CA ILE A 40 6.84 -10.22 -17.69
C ILE A 40 6.01 -10.05 -18.97
N ASP A 41 6.62 -9.59 -20.06
CA ASP A 41 5.95 -9.47 -21.36
C ASP A 41 5.53 -10.83 -21.94
N ARG A 42 6.21 -11.91 -21.55
CA ARG A 42 5.87 -13.30 -21.90
C ARG A 42 5.08 -14.03 -20.83
N LEU A 43 4.75 -13.38 -19.72
CA LEU A 43 4.01 -14.02 -18.63
C LEU A 43 2.64 -14.47 -19.14
N GLY A 44 2.33 -15.74 -18.91
CA GLY A 44 1.07 -16.37 -19.29
C GLY A 44 0.69 -17.49 -18.33
N LEU A 45 -0.49 -18.07 -18.54
CA LEU A 45 -1.01 -19.14 -17.67
C LEU A 45 -0.19 -20.41 -17.90
N GLU A 46 0.43 -20.92 -16.84
CA GLU A 46 1.12 -22.21 -16.86
C GLU A 46 0.16 -23.34 -16.55
N LYS A 47 -0.60 -23.21 -15.45
CA LYS A 47 -1.51 -24.26 -15.00
C LYS A 47 -2.62 -23.74 -14.09
N GLU A 48 -3.78 -24.36 -14.20
CA GLU A 48 -4.84 -24.28 -13.19
C GLU A 48 -4.82 -25.53 -12.30
N LEU A 49 -4.81 -25.32 -10.99
CA LEU A 49 -4.85 -26.35 -9.96
C LEU A 49 -6.27 -26.41 -9.39
N HIS A 50 -6.96 -27.51 -9.69
CA HIS A 50 -8.35 -27.76 -9.30
C HIS A 50 -8.39 -28.73 -8.11
N GLY A 51 -9.21 -28.43 -7.11
CA GLY A 51 -9.38 -29.29 -5.93
C GLY A 51 -10.22 -28.69 -4.80
N HIS A 52 -10.26 -27.36 -4.68
CA HIS A 52 -11.13 -26.69 -3.74
C HIS A 52 -12.59 -26.65 -4.23
N MET A 53 -13.52 -26.47 -3.29
CA MET A 53 -14.96 -26.35 -3.56
C MET A 53 -15.54 -24.97 -3.22
N GLY A 54 -14.69 -24.04 -2.77
CA GLY A 54 -15.05 -22.66 -2.47
C GLY A 54 -13.90 -21.69 -2.74
N CYS A 55 -14.13 -20.39 -2.55
CA CYS A 55 -13.14 -19.35 -2.81
C CYS A 55 -11.80 -19.65 -2.13
N VAL A 56 -10.69 -19.36 -2.80
CA VAL A 56 -9.35 -19.53 -2.22
C VAL A 56 -8.83 -18.18 -1.74
N ASN A 57 -8.87 -17.98 -0.42
CA ASN A 57 -8.63 -16.68 0.22
C ASN A 57 -7.16 -16.39 0.57
N CYS A 58 -6.31 -17.41 0.58
CA CYS A 58 -4.90 -17.24 0.89
C CYS A 58 -4.04 -18.27 0.18
N LEU A 59 -2.92 -17.80 -0.35
CA LEU A 59 -1.84 -18.61 -0.90
C LEU A 59 -0.57 -18.35 -0.08
N GLU A 60 0.21 -19.40 0.18
CA GLU A 60 1.51 -19.27 0.86
C GLU A 60 2.51 -20.27 0.29
N TRP A 61 3.68 -19.79 -0.12
CA TRP A 61 4.81 -20.66 -0.45
C TRP A 61 5.54 -21.09 0.83
N ASN A 62 5.98 -22.34 0.91
CA ASN A 62 6.95 -22.70 1.93
C ASN A 62 8.31 -22.02 1.65
N ARG A 63 9.24 -22.09 2.60
CA ARG A 63 10.45 -21.25 2.61
C ARG A 63 11.33 -21.41 1.36
N ASN A 64 11.40 -22.63 0.82
CA ASN A 64 12.21 -22.95 -0.36
C ASN A 64 11.40 -22.88 -1.68
N GLY A 65 10.06 -22.75 -1.60
CA GLY A 65 9.15 -22.73 -2.74
C GLY A 65 8.75 -24.11 -3.29
N SER A 66 9.15 -25.21 -2.66
CA SER A 66 8.81 -26.56 -3.12
C SER A 66 7.34 -26.93 -2.95
N ILE A 67 6.61 -26.25 -2.06
CA ILE A 67 5.20 -26.52 -1.76
C ILE A 67 4.45 -25.18 -1.75
N LEU A 68 3.28 -25.17 -2.41
CA LEU A 68 2.31 -24.09 -2.32
C LEU A 68 1.13 -24.55 -1.45
N ALA A 69 0.78 -23.78 -0.42
CA ALA A 69 -0.44 -23.98 0.35
C ALA A 69 -1.56 -23.07 -0.17
N SER A 70 -2.78 -23.58 -0.23
CA SER A 70 -4.00 -22.80 -0.48
C SER A 70 -5.03 -23.05 0.62
N ALA A 71 -5.67 -21.98 1.09
CA ALA A 71 -6.72 -22.05 2.11
C ALA A 71 -8.04 -21.49 1.56
N SER A 72 -9.15 -22.17 1.86
CA SER A 72 -10.43 -21.93 1.20
C SER A 72 -11.63 -21.83 2.15
N ASP A 73 -12.72 -21.29 1.61
CA ASP A 73 -14.06 -21.32 2.17
C ASP A 73 -14.57 -22.74 2.45
N ASP A 74 -14.05 -23.75 1.73
CA ASP A 74 -14.43 -25.15 1.90
C ASP A 74 -13.89 -25.81 3.19
N LEU A 75 -13.26 -25.03 4.07
CA LEU A 75 -12.68 -25.45 5.36
C LEU A 75 -11.44 -26.34 5.24
N HIS A 76 -10.88 -26.47 4.03
CA HIS A 76 -9.68 -27.25 3.77
C HIS A 76 -8.47 -26.36 3.46
N VAL A 77 -7.29 -26.90 3.77
CA VAL A 77 -6.02 -26.43 3.23
C VAL A 77 -5.48 -27.50 2.30
N ILE A 78 -5.18 -27.13 1.06
CA ILE A 78 -4.53 -28.01 0.10
C ILE A 78 -3.05 -27.62 -0.03
N LEU A 79 -2.18 -28.62 0.05
CA LEU A 79 -0.77 -28.48 -0.27
C LEU A 79 -0.51 -29.03 -1.67
N TRP A 80 0.13 -28.24 -2.52
CA TRP A 80 0.39 -28.55 -3.92
C TRP A 80 1.87 -28.77 -4.18
N ASP A 81 2.17 -29.73 -5.05
CA ASP A 81 3.44 -29.79 -5.78
C ASP A 81 3.28 -28.90 -7.02
N PRO A 82 3.89 -27.70 -7.03
CA PRO A 82 3.71 -26.73 -8.10
C PRO A 82 4.31 -27.21 -9.43
N TYR A 83 5.30 -28.10 -9.38
CA TYR A 83 6.05 -28.55 -10.57
C TYR A 83 5.43 -29.78 -11.21
N LYS A 84 4.79 -30.64 -10.40
CA LYS A 84 4.02 -31.80 -10.89
C LYS A 84 2.54 -31.50 -11.05
N HIS A 85 2.11 -30.29 -10.70
CA HIS A 85 0.72 -29.83 -10.81
C HIS A 85 -0.29 -30.75 -10.12
N ARG A 86 0.07 -31.27 -8.95
CA ARG A 86 -0.75 -32.24 -8.23
C ARG A 86 -0.91 -31.86 -6.77
N GLN A 87 -2.03 -32.25 -6.20
CA GLN A 87 -2.27 -32.21 -4.77
C GLN A 87 -1.33 -33.20 -4.05
N LEU A 88 -0.63 -32.72 -3.03
CA LEU A 88 0.13 -33.54 -2.08
C LEU A 88 -0.74 -33.97 -0.91
N TYR A 89 -1.45 -33.01 -0.31
CA TYR A 89 -2.32 -33.22 0.85
C TYR A 89 -3.56 -32.35 0.74
N ASN A 90 -4.71 -32.89 1.16
CA ASN A 90 -5.93 -32.12 1.40
C ASN A 90 -6.31 -32.30 2.86
N MET A 91 -6.13 -31.23 3.64
CA MET A 91 -6.21 -31.26 5.09
C MET A 91 -7.50 -30.61 5.55
N THR A 92 -8.31 -31.36 6.29
CA THR A 92 -9.42 -30.79 7.05
C THR A 92 -8.86 -30.06 8.26
N THR A 93 -9.06 -28.75 8.34
CA THR A 93 -8.52 -27.90 9.42
C THR A 93 -9.33 -27.99 10.72
N GLY A 94 -10.54 -28.53 10.61
CA GLY A 94 -11.57 -28.56 11.64
C GLY A 94 -12.21 -27.18 11.93
N HIS A 95 -11.85 -26.13 11.19
CA HIS A 95 -12.52 -24.84 11.29
C HIS A 95 -14.00 -24.99 10.92
N THR A 96 -14.86 -24.14 11.48
CA THR A 96 -16.30 -24.15 11.18
C THR A 96 -16.76 -22.99 10.29
N GLY A 97 -15.81 -22.17 9.84
CA GLY A 97 -16.05 -21.09 8.89
C GLY A 97 -14.84 -20.86 7.98
N ASN A 98 -15.04 -20.03 6.96
CA ASN A 98 -14.10 -19.76 5.88
C ASN A 98 -12.67 -19.51 6.40
N ILE A 99 -11.68 -20.17 5.80
CA ILE A 99 -10.28 -19.97 6.18
C ILE A 99 -9.76 -18.75 5.42
N PHE A 100 -9.27 -17.75 6.16
CA PHE A 100 -8.80 -16.50 5.59
C PHE A 100 -7.28 -16.41 5.46
N SER A 101 -6.53 -17.20 6.24
CA SER A 101 -5.07 -17.18 6.17
C SER A 101 -4.47 -18.54 6.49
N VAL A 102 -3.42 -18.90 5.76
CA VAL A 102 -2.53 -20.02 6.07
C VAL A 102 -1.08 -19.52 6.08
N LYS A 103 -0.25 -20.02 6.99
CA LYS A 103 1.19 -19.75 7.07
C LYS A 103 1.97 -21.02 7.38
N PHE A 104 3.09 -21.21 6.68
CA PHE A 104 4.05 -22.24 7.04
C PHE A 104 4.87 -21.81 8.26
N LEU A 105 4.99 -22.72 9.23
CA LEU A 105 5.88 -22.60 10.38
C LEU A 105 7.13 -23.46 10.18
N SER A 106 6.93 -24.63 9.59
CA SER A 106 7.96 -25.48 8.98
C SER A 106 7.34 -26.20 7.77
N ASP A 107 8.11 -27.02 7.05
CA ASP A 107 7.56 -27.74 5.89
C ASP A 107 6.42 -28.71 6.27
N ASP A 108 6.37 -29.17 7.52
CA ASP A 108 5.36 -30.11 8.04
C ASP A 108 4.37 -29.48 9.04
N LEU A 109 4.43 -28.17 9.25
CA LEU A 109 3.60 -27.47 10.24
C LEU A 109 3.02 -26.19 9.66
N VAL A 110 1.70 -26.09 9.69
CA VAL A 110 0.95 -24.92 9.21
C VAL A 110 0.15 -24.29 10.33
N ALA A 111 -0.01 -22.96 10.27
CA ALA A 111 -0.98 -22.22 11.07
C ALA A 111 -2.10 -21.69 10.18
N THR A 112 -3.34 -21.76 10.66
CA THR A 112 -4.55 -21.31 9.97
C THR A 112 -5.39 -20.42 10.86
N CYS A 113 -6.13 -19.49 10.24
CA CYS A 113 -7.14 -18.70 10.94
C CYS A 113 -8.38 -18.51 10.07
N ALA A 114 -9.53 -18.36 10.71
CA ALA A 114 -10.82 -18.46 10.03
C ALA A 114 -11.91 -17.51 10.55
N ALA A 115 -13.05 -17.55 9.87
CA ALA A 115 -14.27 -16.83 10.22
C ALA A 115 -14.91 -17.29 11.54
N ASP A 116 -14.55 -18.45 12.05
CA ASP A 116 -15.02 -18.97 13.34
C ASP A 116 -14.36 -18.30 14.56
N GLY A 117 -13.43 -17.36 14.34
CA GLY A 117 -12.72 -16.66 15.41
C GLY A 117 -11.57 -17.46 16.02
N SER A 118 -11.18 -18.58 15.40
CA SER A 118 -10.09 -19.41 15.92
C SER A 118 -8.80 -19.30 15.11
N VAL A 119 -7.69 -19.52 15.80
CA VAL A 119 -6.35 -19.72 15.25
C VAL A 119 -5.89 -21.11 15.61
N ARG A 120 -5.43 -21.87 14.62
CA ARG A 120 -4.96 -23.24 14.80
C ARG A 120 -3.56 -23.41 14.24
N ALA A 121 -2.79 -24.30 14.84
CA ALA A 121 -1.53 -24.78 14.28
C ALA A 121 -1.50 -26.29 14.35
N SER A 122 -1.29 -26.96 13.22
CA SER A 122 -1.37 -28.41 13.12
C SER A 122 -0.31 -28.98 12.17
N ALA A 123 0.17 -30.17 12.53
CA ALA A 123 1.06 -30.92 11.66
C ALA A 123 0.31 -31.36 10.39
N VAL A 124 0.97 -31.17 9.25
CA VAL A 124 0.45 -31.53 7.92
C VAL A 124 0.18 -33.04 7.85
N THR A 125 1.12 -33.82 8.37
CA THR A 125 1.01 -35.28 8.47
C THR A 125 0.68 -35.70 9.90
N GLY A 126 -0.34 -36.55 10.06
CA GLY A 126 -0.70 -37.16 11.35
C GLY A 126 -1.69 -36.36 12.21
N GLY A 127 -2.07 -35.15 11.80
CA GLY A 127 -3.20 -34.41 12.39
C GLY A 127 -3.01 -33.93 13.84
N ALA A 128 -1.79 -33.96 14.36
CA ALA A 128 -1.50 -33.45 15.70
C ALA A 128 -1.72 -31.92 15.74
N SER A 129 -2.62 -31.47 16.61
CA SER A 129 -2.84 -30.04 16.88
C SER A 129 -1.84 -29.55 17.92
N LEU A 130 -1.09 -28.50 17.60
CA LEU A 130 -0.14 -27.83 18.49
C LEU A 130 -0.76 -26.57 19.14
N LEU A 131 -1.75 -25.97 18.49
CA LEU A 131 -2.49 -24.82 19.00
C LEU A 131 -3.94 -24.89 18.55
N GLU A 132 -4.84 -24.63 19.48
CA GLU A 132 -6.22 -24.27 19.21
C GLU A 132 -6.58 -23.09 20.11
N CYS A 133 -6.64 -21.90 19.52
CA CYS A 133 -6.92 -20.66 20.22
C CYS A 133 -8.24 -20.06 19.72
N SER A 134 -9.21 -19.85 20.62
CA SER A 134 -10.49 -19.18 20.37
C SER A 134 -10.63 -17.89 21.18
N CYS A 135 -9.51 -17.18 21.42
CA CYS A 135 -9.51 -15.91 22.15
C CYS A 135 -10.16 -14.77 21.37
N HIS A 136 -10.11 -14.80 20.03
CA HIS A 136 -10.80 -13.81 19.23
C HIS A 136 -12.32 -13.99 19.33
N CYS A 137 -13.06 -12.88 19.40
CA CYS A 137 -14.53 -12.89 19.36
C CYS A 137 -15.11 -12.50 18.00
N GLY A 138 -14.27 -12.03 17.08
CA GLY A 138 -14.60 -11.76 15.68
C GLY A 138 -13.85 -12.68 14.72
N ARG A 139 -14.10 -12.53 13.41
CA ARG A 139 -13.40 -13.28 12.36
C ARG A 139 -11.90 -12.94 12.39
N VAL A 140 -11.03 -13.94 12.21
CA VAL A 140 -9.58 -13.72 12.16
C VAL A 140 -9.15 -13.64 10.70
N LYS A 141 -8.72 -12.46 10.27
CA LYS A 141 -8.53 -12.13 8.84
C LYS A 141 -7.14 -12.45 8.30
N ARG A 142 -6.10 -12.35 9.13
CA ARG A 142 -4.72 -12.55 8.67
C ARG A 142 -3.82 -13.11 9.76
N LEU A 143 -2.90 -13.98 9.37
CA LEU A 143 -1.75 -14.40 10.15
C LEU A 143 -0.45 -13.80 9.62
N ALA A 144 0.51 -13.54 10.50
CA ALA A 144 1.90 -13.36 10.11
C ALA A 144 2.84 -14.14 11.03
N VAL A 145 3.98 -14.50 10.46
CA VAL A 145 5.03 -15.28 11.10
C VAL A 145 6.36 -14.65 10.73
N ALA A 146 7.29 -14.57 11.69
CA ALA A 146 8.63 -14.10 11.41
C ALA A 146 9.48 -15.27 10.86
N PRO A 147 10.21 -15.10 9.73
CA PRO A 147 10.99 -16.20 9.15
C PRO A 147 12.07 -16.78 10.08
N ASP A 148 12.53 -16.02 11.07
CA ASP A 148 13.53 -16.42 12.07
C ASP A 148 12.91 -16.98 13.36
N LYS A 149 11.59 -16.80 13.57
CA LYS A 149 10.87 -17.24 14.77
C LYS A 149 9.56 -17.96 14.38
N PRO A 150 9.65 -19.16 13.78
CA PRO A 150 8.48 -19.90 13.31
C PRO A 150 7.51 -20.35 14.42
N HIS A 151 7.92 -20.26 15.68
CA HIS A 151 7.07 -20.58 16.83
C HIS A 151 6.22 -19.39 17.29
N LEU A 152 6.48 -18.18 16.79
CA LEU A 152 5.67 -16.99 17.08
C LEU A 152 4.74 -16.69 15.91
N VAL A 153 3.44 -16.68 16.19
CA VAL A 153 2.39 -16.36 15.22
C VAL A 153 1.61 -15.16 15.73
N TRP A 154 1.37 -14.18 14.86
CA TRP A 154 0.49 -13.05 15.15
C TRP A 154 -0.80 -13.18 14.35
N SER A 155 -1.93 -12.85 14.97
CA SER A 155 -3.25 -12.87 14.35
C SER A 155 -3.96 -11.52 14.46
N ALA A 156 -4.66 -11.11 13.40
CA ALA A 156 -5.51 -9.92 13.38
C ALA A 156 -6.98 -10.33 13.29
N GLY A 157 -7.79 -9.84 14.23
CA GLY A 157 -9.23 -10.10 14.29
C GLY A 157 -10.10 -8.87 14.07
N GLU A 158 -11.32 -9.11 13.61
CA GLU A 158 -12.38 -8.09 13.51
C GLU A 158 -12.95 -7.67 14.88
N ASP A 159 -12.46 -8.26 15.96
CA ASP A 159 -12.66 -7.76 17.31
C ASP A 159 -11.70 -6.61 17.68
N GLY A 160 -10.88 -6.15 16.72
CA GLY A 160 -9.90 -5.09 16.91
C GLY A 160 -8.65 -5.54 17.65
N LEU A 161 -8.51 -6.84 17.95
CA LEU A 161 -7.35 -7.38 18.64
C LEU A 161 -6.27 -7.84 17.65
N VAL A 162 -5.03 -7.63 18.04
CA VAL A 162 -3.87 -8.33 17.49
C VAL A 162 -3.29 -9.20 18.59
N LEU A 163 -3.33 -10.52 18.41
CA LEU A 163 -2.83 -11.47 19.39
C LEU A 163 -1.47 -12.02 18.97
N GLN A 164 -0.68 -12.40 19.97
CA GLN A 164 0.59 -13.12 19.79
C GLN A 164 0.48 -14.52 20.40
N HIS A 165 0.78 -15.53 19.60
CA HIS A 165 0.77 -16.94 20.00
C HIS A 165 2.21 -17.46 20.00
N ASP A 166 2.68 -18.00 21.13
CA ASP A 166 3.96 -18.70 21.23
C ASP A 166 3.72 -20.20 21.37
N LEU A 167 3.99 -20.96 20.31
CA LEU A 167 3.74 -22.39 20.25
C LEU A 167 4.61 -23.23 21.19
N ARG A 168 5.60 -22.62 21.85
CA ARG A 168 6.43 -23.28 22.86
C ARG A 168 5.81 -23.20 24.25
N ALA A 169 4.86 -22.30 24.46
CA ALA A 169 4.14 -22.13 25.71
C ALA A 169 2.73 -22.71 25.57
N PRO A 170 2.24 -23.47 26.56
CA PRO A 170 0.84 -23.90 26.55
C PRO A 170 -0.06 -22.67 26.61
N HIS A 171 -1.09 -22.65 25.76
CA HIS A 171 -2.10 -21.62 25.77
C HIS A 171 -3.43 -22.19 26.23
N HIS A 172 -4.09 -21.47 27.14
CA HIS A 172 -5.46 -21.73 27.53
C HIS A 172 -6.30 -20.51 27.20
N CYS A 173 -7.44 -20.70 26.53
CA CYS A 173 -8.33 -19.60 26.16
C CYS A 173 -9.15 -19.10 27.37
N ASN A 174 -8.45 -18.50 28.32
CA ASN A 174 -8.99 -17.89 29.53
C ASN A 174 -8.37 -16.50 29.74
N SER A 175 -8.88 -15.76 30.72
CA SER A 175 -8.41 -14.41 31.09
C SER A 175 -6.98 -14.39 31.65
N ASP A 176 -6.43 -15.54 32.04
CA ASP A 176 -5.07 -15.63 32.57
C ASP A 176 -3.99 -15.53 31.49
N SER A 177 -4.33 -15.87 30.24
CA SER A 177 -3.40 -15.78 29.13
C SER A 177 -3.09 -14.33 28.73
N SER A 178 -1.83 -13.93 28.90
CA SER A 178 -1.32 -12.66 28.39
C SER A 178 -0.86 -12.81 26.94
N ASN A 179 -1.80 -12.75 25.98
CA ASN A 179 -1.52 -12.88 24.55
C ASN A 179 -1.98 -11.69 23.70
N VAL A 180 -2.59 -10.66 24.30
CA VAL A 180 -3.03 -9.46 23.57
C VAL A 180 -1.83 -8.53 23.33
N LEU A 181 -1.40 -8.39 22.08
CA LEU A 181 -0.31 -7.49 21.72
C LEU A 181 -0.81 -6.06 21.50
N VAL A 182 -1.85 -5.89 20.68
CA VAL A 182 -2.47 -4.59 20.40
C VAL A 182 -3.98 -4.72 20.55
N ASN A 183 -4.61 -3.77 21.23
CA ASN A 183 -6.06 -3.64 21.29
C ASN A 183 -6.47 -2.32 20.61
N LEU A 184 -6.90 -2.40 19.35
CA LEU A 184 -7.29 -1.23 18.57
C LEU A 184 -8.55 -0.56 19.11
N LEU A 185 -9.40 -1.26 19.87
CA LEU A 185 -10.61 -0.67 20.46
C LEU A 185 -10.27 0.47 21.43
N ASN A 186 -9.15 0.37 22.13
CA ASN A 186 -8.65 1.43 23.03
C ASN A 186 -8.21 2.69 22.27
N HIS A 187 -7.85 2.54 20.98
CA HIS A 187 -7.27 3.61 20.18
C HIS A 187 -8.28 4.23 19.21
N MET A 188 -9.01 3.38 18.47
CA MET A 188 -9.93 3.76 17.40
C MET A 188 -11.41 3.73 17.82
N GLY A 189 -11.72 3.18 19.00
CA GLY A 189 -13.09 3.03 19.50
C GLY A 189 -13.73 1.68 19.16
N ARG A 190 -15.00 1.53 19.55
CA ARG A 190 -15.73 0.24 19.59
C ARG A 190 -15.92 -0.49 18.25
N TYR A 191 -15.63 0.17 17.13
CA TYR A 191 -15.80 -0.38 15.78
C TYR A 191 -14.45 -0.72 15.12
N ALA A 192 -13.35 -0.72 15.87
CA ALA A 192 -12.04 -1.03 15.31
C ALA A 192 -11.98 -2.50 14.88
N GLU A 193 -11.49 -2.75 13.68
CA GLU A 193 -11.26 -4.09 13.17
C GLU A 193 -9.81 -4.17 12.66
N ALA A 194 -9.06 -5.18 13.08
CA ALA A 194 -7.75 -5.46 12.51
C ALA A 194 -7.95 -6.35 11.26
N LYS A 195 -7.55 -5.83 10.08
CA LYS A 195 -7.84 -6.46 8.78
C LYS A 195 -6.65 -7.25 8.24
N CYS A 196 -5.44 -6.71 8.39
CA CYS A 196 -4.24 -7.38 7.92
C CYS A 196 -3.03 -7.04 8.79
N LEU A 197 -2.01 -7.89 8.74
CA LEU A 197 -0.75 -7.66 9.42
C LEU A 197 0.42 -8.33 8.68
N ALA A 198 1.63 -7.79 8.85
CA ALA A 198 2.85 -8.38 8.34
C ALA A 198 4.02 -8.11 9.29
N VAL A 199 4.97 -9.04 9.34
CA VAL A 199 6.22 -8.88 10.11
C VAL A 199 7.34 -8.50 9.15
N ASN A 200 8.18 -7.56 9.55
CA ASN A 200 9.33 -7.16 8.76
C ASN A 200 10.36 -8.31 8.68
N PRO A 201 10.75 -8.77 7.48
CA PRO A 201 11.61 -9.94 7.30
C PRO A 201 13.07 -9.72 7.76
N ARG A 202 13.51 -8.46 7.90
CA ARG A 202 14.87 -8.10 8.36
C ARG A 202 14.88 -7.54 9.78
N ARG A 203 13.75 -7.01 10.23
CA ARG A 203 13.57 -6.43 11.57
C ARG A 203 12.35 -7.07 12.24
N PRO A 204 12.40 -8.34 12.70
CA PRO A 204 11.23 -9.09 13.17
C PRO A 204 10.46 -8.48 14.36
N TYR A 205 11.05 -7.46 15.00
CA TYR A 205 10.36 -6.65 16.01
C TYR A 205 9.43 -5.58 15.42
N GLN A 206 9.47 -5.33 14.11
CA GLN A 206 8.56 -4.41 13.44
C GLN A 206 7.36 -5.17 12.88
N LEU A 207 6.17 -4.78 13.34
CA LEU A 207 4.89 -5.35 12.94
C LEU A 207 4.02 -4.28 12.29
N ALA A 208 3.72 -4.42 11.01
CA ALA A 208 2.75 -3.56 10.33
C ALA A 208 1.34 -4.12 10.53
N VAL A 209 0.39 -3.26 10.89
CA VAL A 209 -1.02 -3.60 11.10
C VAL A 209 -1.89 -2.62 10.31
N GLY A 210 -2.78 -3.18 9.49
CA GLY A 210 -3.84 -2.47 8.79
C GLY A 210 -5.20 -2.72 9.45
N ALA A 211 -6.02 -1.68 9.55
CA ALA A 211 -7.34 -1.74 10.16
C ALA A 211 -8.45 -1.38 9.16
N ASN A 212 -9.69 -1.28 9.63
CA ASN A 212 -10.82 -0.77 8.85
C ASN A 212 -10.82 0.77 8.66
N ASP A 213 -9.61 1.34 8.53
CA ASP A 213 -9.30 2.69 8.09
C ASP A 213 -8.11 2.66 7.10
N PHE A 214 -7.71 3.83 6.58
CA PHE A 214 -6.61 3.96 5.62
C PHE A 214 -5.23 4.16 6.27
N TYR A 215 -5.14 4.11 7.61
CA TYR A 215 -3.88 4.27 8.32
C TYR A 215 -3.20 2.92 8.52
N VAL A 216 -1.92 2.86 8.16
CA VAL A 216 -1.08 1.70 8.45
C VAL A 216 -0.21 1.99 9.66
N ARG A 217 -0.26 1.09 10.64
CA ARG A 217 0.39 1.24 11.95
C ARG A 217 1.61 0.32 11.99
N LEU A 218 2.80 0.91 12.09
CA LEU A 218 4.04 0.17 12.23
C LEU A 218 4.47 0.17 13.71
N TYR A 219 4.27 -0.96 14.37
CA TYR A 219 4.61 -1.15 15.78
C TYR A 219 6.03 -1.68 15.96
N ASP A 220 6.74 -1.20 16.99
CA ASP A 220 7.91 -1.87 17.56
C ASP A 220 7.48 -2.77 18.73
N THR A 221 7.39 -4.06 18.48
CA THR A 221 6.85 -5.04 19.43
C THR A 221 7.73 -5.22 20.67
N ARG A 222 9.00 -4.79 20.66
CA ARG A 222 9.87 -4.83 21.85
C ARG A 222 9.45 -3.81 22.91
N MET A 223 8.72 -2.78 22.50
CA MET A 223 8.27 -1.70 23.37
C MET A 223 6.86 -1.96 23.93
N ILE A 224 6.22 -3.05 23.54
CA ILE A 224 4.83 -3.36 23.87
C ILE A 224 4.81 -4.57 24.80
N LYS A 225 4.11 -4.46 25.93
CA LYS A 225 3.86 -5.58 26.83
C LYS A 225 2.58 -6.28 26.43
N LEU A 226 2.58 -7.61 26.47
CA LEU A 226 1.37 -8.40 26.26
C LEU A 226 0.40 -8.16 27.41
N ALA A 227 -0.82 -7.77 27.06
CA ALA A 227 -1.93 -7.61 27.99
C ALA A 227 -2.73 -8.92 28.08
N LYS A 228 -3.44 -9.07 29.20
CA LYS A 228 -4.45 -10.10 29.38
C LYS A 228 -5.75 -9.70 28.69
N LEU A 229 -6.54 -10.68 28.29
CA LEU A 229 -7.92 -10.41 27.90
C LEU A 229 -8.69 -9.99 29.16
N GLN A 230 -9.24 -8.78 29.17
CA GLN A 230 -9.95 -8.26 30.33
C GLN A 230 -11.26 -9.03 30.50
N GLU A 231 -11.39 -9.76 31.60
CA GLU A 231 -12.66 -10.33 32.05
C GLU A 231 -13.39 -9.25 32.83
N GLU A 232 -14.65 -8.88 32.51
CA GLU A 232 -15.51 -8.39 33.60
C GLU A 232 -17.04 -8.46 33.40
N MET A 233 -17.65 -8.94 34.49
CA MET A 233 -19.06 -9.10 34.89
C MET A 233 -19.88 -10.23 34.24
N GLN A 234 -19.94 -11.33 35.01
CA GLN A 234 -21.05 -12.28 35.08
C GLN A 234 -22.39 -11.53 35.02
N LEU A 235 -23.05 -11.56 33.86
CA LEU A 235 -24.47 -11.25 33.76
C LEU A 235 -25.23 -12.46 34.29
N THR A 236 -25.68 -12.36 35.54
CA THR A 236 -26.73 -13.19 36.12
C THR A 236 -28.04 -12.93 35.38
N THR A 237 -28.25 -13.53 34.22
CA THR A 237 -29.61 -13.70 33.67
C THR A 237 -29.65 -14.85 32.66
N PRO A 238 -30.49 -15.88 32.89
CA PRO A 238 -30.59 -17.02 31.98
C PRO A 238 -31.64 -16.70 30.92
N THR A 239 -31.24 -16.32 29.72
CA THR A 239 -32.13 -16.37 28.55
C THR A 239 -31.40 -16.88 27.32
N SER A 240 -31.86 -18.05 26.88
CA SER A 240 -31.60 -18.60 25.56
C SER A 240 -32.08 -17.65 24.47
N ARG A 241 -31.19 -17.13 23.62
CA ARG A 241 -31.42 -16.80 22.19
C ARG A 241 -30.14 -16.23 21.53
N LEU A 242 -29.78 -16.82 20.39
CA LEU A 242 -28.96 -16.34 19.27
C LEU A 242 -27.46 -15.99 19.48
N LEU A 243 -26.58 -16.78 18.83
CA LEU A 243 -25.12 -16.63 18.76
C LEU A 243 -24.63 -15.27 18.23
N TRP A 244 -25.42 -14.60 17.39
CA TRP A 244 -25.13 -13.26 16.85
C TRP A 244 -25.10 -12.17 17.93
N GLU A 245 -25.94 -12.26 18.97
CA GLU A 245 -25.93 -11.31 20.08
C GLU A 245 -24.71 -11.51 21.00
N ARG A 246 -24.05 -12.69 21.00
CA ARG A 246 -22.79 -12.88 21.76
C ARG A 246 -21.60 -12.13 21.17
N GLN A 247 -21.52 -12.01 19.85
CA GLN A 247 -20.52 -11.18 19.16
C GLN A 247 -20.71 -9.71 19.52
N ASN A 248 -21.96 -9.25 19.54
CA ASN A 248 -22.27 -7.90 19.98
C ASN A 248 -22.12 -7.71 21.49
N LEU A 249 -22.42 -8.68 22.37
CA LEU A 249 -22.27 -8.51 23.83
C LEU A 249 -20.82 -8.58 24.32
N ARG A 250 -19.94 -9.38 23.70
CA ARG A 250 -18.49 -9.35 23.99
C ARG A 250 -17.82 -8.06 23.50
N CYS A 251 -18.34 -7.46 22.42
CA CYS A 251 -17.87 -6.16 21.90
C CYS A 251 -18.60 -4.94 22.51
N SER A 252 -19.82 -5.09 23.06
CA SER A 252 -20.70 -4.00 23.53
C SER A 252 -20.29 -3.42 24.88
N ARG A 253 -19.25 -3.95 25.53
CA ARG A 253 -18.70 -3.39 26.77
C ARG A 253 -17.19 -3.23 26.69
N ALA A 254 -16.67 -2.79 25.54
CA ALA A 254 -15.42 -2.03 25.50
C ALA A 254 -15.65 -0.70 26.26
N GLY A 255 -15.76 -0.80 27.59
CA GLY A 255 -15.77 0.32 28.51
C GLY A 255 -14.50 1.13 28.32
N HIS A 256 -14.59 2.41 28.69
CA HIS A 256 -13.51 3.40 28.66
C HIS A 256 -12.12 2.76 28.60
N GLY A 257 -11.44 2.96 27.46
CA GLY A 257 -10.12 2.41 27.20
C GLY A 257 -9.23 2.52 28.44
N ASP A 258 -8.47 1.46 28.69
CA ASP A 258 -7.65 1.33 29.90
C ASP A 258 -6.84 2.61 30.18
N ARG A 259 -6.78 3.01 31.47
CA ARG A 259 -5.90 4.09 31.96
C ARG A 259 -4.44 3.76 31.68
N ASP A 260 -4.10 2.48 31.59
CA ASP A 260 -2.76 1.97 31.29
C ASP A 260 -2.64 1.57 29.81
N ASN A 261 -2.77 2.58 28.95
CA ASN A 261 -2.41 2.55 27.54
C ASN A 261 -1.11 1.74 27.28
N ASN A 262 -1.25 0.47 26.85
CA ASN A 262 -0.15 -0.50 26.75
C ASN A 262 0.86 -0.22 25.63
N ILE A 263 0.56 0.74 24.76
CA ILE A 263 1.40 1.15 23.64
C ILE A 263 2.06 2.50 23.95
N PRO A 264 3.36 2.53 24.24
CA PRO A 264 4.10 3.78 24.36
C PRO A 264 4.01 4.59 23.07
N ARG A 265 3.98 5.93 23.17
CA ARG A 265 3.94 6.84 21.99
C ARG A 265 5.01 6.52 20.94
N ALA A 266 6.22 6.21 21.39
CA ALA A 266 7.36 5.91 20.53
C ALA A 266 7.33 4.48 19.94
N ALA A 267 6.38 3.64 20.36
CA ALA A 267 6.26 2.26 19.89
C ALA A 267 5.49 2.12 18.58
N VAL A 268 4.92 3.21 18.02
CA VAL A 268 4.13 3.15 16.79
C VAL A 268 4.39 4.34 15.87
N GLN A 269 4.49 4.06 14.57
CA GLN A 269 4.56 5.06 13.50
C GLN A 269 3.42 4.85 12.50
N TYR A 270 2.76 5.93 12.10
CA TYR A 270 1.62 5.89 11.18
C TYR A 270 2.05 6.27 9.77
N TYR A 271 1.46 5.60 8.79
CA TYR A 271 1.62 5.85 7.36
C TYR A 271 0.24 5.97 6.73
N ALA A 272 0.04 7.00 5.92
CA ALA A 272 -1.20 7.21 5.19
C ALA A 272 -0.93 8.07 3.96
N PRO A 273 -1.68 7.87 2.85
CA PRO A 273 -1.56 8.78 1.73
C PRO A 273 -1.97 10.19 2.12
N GLY A 274 -1.11 11.17 1.85
CA GLY A 274 -1.29 12.53 2.36
C GLY A 274 -2.62 13.14 1.98
N HIS A 275 -3.12 12.92 0.77
CA HIS A 275 -4.45 13.37 0.35
C HIS A 275 -5.62 12.82 1.16
N LEU A 276 -5.50 11.60 1.70
CA LEU A 276 -6.55 10.96 2.51
C LEU A 276 -6.50 11.43 3.95
N SER A 277 -5.29 11.57 4.51
CA SER A 277 -5.07 12.08 5.87
C SER A 277 -5.52 13.54 6.06
N MET A 278 -5.87 14.24 4.98
CA MET A 278 -6.28 15.65 4.98
C MET A 278 -7.78 15.83 4.70
N GLU A 279 -8.53 14.77 4.37
CA GLU A 279 -9.97 14.91 4.15
C GLU A 279 -10.68 15.13 5.51
N PRO A 280 -11.46 16.21 5.69
CA PRO A 280 -12.09 16.54 6.98
C PRO A 280 -13.10 15.48 7.44
N ASN A 281 -13.66 14.67 6.51
CA ASN A 281 -14.68 13.68 6.81
C ASN A 281 -14.16 12.25 6.60
N GLU A 282 -13.54 11.67 7.63
CA GLU A 282 -13.14 10.25 7.66
C GLU A 282 -14.33 9.28 7.50
N HIS A 283 -15.57 9.77 7.71
CA HIS A 283 -16.82 8.99 7.67
C HIS A 283 -17.53 8.99 6.31
N THR A 284 -16.94 9.56 5.27
CA THR A 284 -17.58 9.64 3.95
C THR A 284 -17.44 8.31 3.21
N PHE A 285 -18.52 7.87 2.55
CA PHE A 285 -18.47 6.74 1.63
C PHE A 285 -17.58 7.07 0.41
N PRO A 286 -16.82 6.11 -0.15
CA PRO A 286 -16.68 4.71 0.29
C PRO A 286 -15.77 4.55 1.51
N LYS A 287 -16.10 3.57 2.37
CA LYS A 287 -15.31 3.24 3.55
C LYS A 287 -13.93 2.71 3.10
N LYS A 288 -12.87 3.43 3.49
CA LYS A 288 -11.48 3.08 3.16
C LYS A 288 -10.95 2.13 4.22
N ALA A 289 -10.32 1.03 3.82
CA ALA A 289 -9.75 0.04 4.74
C ALA A 289 -8.39 -0.43 4.25
N THR A 290 -7.49 -0.77 5.16
CA THR A 290 -6.19 -1.34 4.78
C THR A 290 -6.36 -2.84 4.58
N THR A 291 -6.57 -3.24 3.33
CA THR A 291 -6.87 -4.65 2.95
C THR A 291 -5.62 -5.54 2.91
N TYR A 292 -4.44 -4.96 2.69
CA TYR A 292 -3.20 -5.72 2.67
C TYR A 292 -1.96 -4.87 2.98
N VAL A 293 -1.00 -5.50 3.67
CA VAL A 293 0.33 -4.93 3.93
C VAL A 293 1.40 -6.00 3.68
N ALA A 294 2.50 -5.60 3.05
CA ALA A 294 3.65 -6.46 2.83
C ALA A 294 4.97 -5.67 2.87
N PHE A 295 5.99 -6.26 3.49
CA PHE A 295 7.33 -5.68 3.47
C PHE A 295 8.10 -6.10 2.23
N SER A 296 8.93 -5.19 1.74
CA SER A 296 10.03 -5.50 0.84
C SER A 296 10.99 -6.52 1.46
N HIS A 297 11.73 -7.26 0.63
CA HIS A 297 12.65 -8.30 1.10
C HIS A 297 13.79 -7.77 2.00
N ASP A 298 14.20 -6.52 1.81
CA ASP A 298 15.17 -5.82 2.65
C ASP A 298 14.51 -5.15 3.88
N GLY A 299 13.18 -5.16 3.95
CA GLY A 299 12.40 -4.63 5.07
C GLY A 299 12.39 -3.10 5.14
N ASN A 300 12.83 -2.38 4.11
CA ASN A 300 12.96 -0.92 4.14
C ASN A 300 11.73 -0.18 3.62
N GLU A 301 10.85 -0.89 2.93
CA GLU A 301 9.62 -0.36 2.35
C GLU A 301 8.43 -1.23 2.68
N LEU A 302 7.27 -0.59 2.75
CA LEU A 302 5.97 -1.18 3.02
C LEU A 302 5.06 -0.97 1.82
N LEU A 303 4.62 -2.06 1.20
CA LEU A 303 3.60 -2.08 0.16
C LEU A 303 2.23 -2.24 0.81
N VAL A 304 1.28 -1.42 0.42
CA VAL A 304 -0.03 -1.32 1.06
C VAL A 304 -1.11 -1.28 0.00
N ASN A 305 -2.11 -2.16 0.10
CA ASN A 305 -3.31 -2.10 -0.73
C ASN A 305 -4.48 -1.55 0.10
N LEU A 306 -5.02 -0.41 -0.34
CA LEU A 306 -6.12 0.27 0.34
C LEU A 306 -7.44 0.01 -0.41
N GLY A 307 -8.47 -0.37 0.34
CA GLY A 307 -9.84 -0.51 -0.14
C GLY A 307 -10.43 0.83 -0.54
N SER A 308 -11.13 0.82 -1.65
CA SER A 308 -11.63 1.94 -2.44
C SER A 308 -10.55 2.94 -2.86
N GLU A 309 -9.30 2.50 -2.85
CA GLU A 309 -8.10 3.28 -3.12
C GLU A 309 -7.05 2.42 -3.84
N GLN A 310 -5.86 2.97 -4.02
CA GLN A 310 -4.82 2.39 -4.87
C GLN A 310 -3.79 1.58 -4.06
N VAL A 311 -2.82 0.96 -4.75
CA VAL A 311 -1.65 0.39 -4.08
C VAL A 311 -0.62 1.50 -3.83
N TYR A 312 -0.13 1.59 -2.61
CA TYR A 312 0.85 2.57 -2.17
C TYR A 312 2.13 1.89 -1.70
N LEU A 313 3.25 2.56 -1.93
CA LEU A 313 4.55 2.19 -1.38
C LEU A 313 4.98 3.27 -0.40
N PHE A 314 5.34 2.87 0.82
CA PHE A 314 5.90 3.75 1.84
C PHE A 314 7.35 3.37 2.10
N ASP A 315 8.22 4.36 2.15
CA ASP A 315 9.60 4.18 2.61
C ASP A 315 9.61 4.29 4.13
N ILE A 316 10.14 3.29 4.83
CA ILE A 316 10.16 3.23 6.30
C ILE A 316 11.33 4.04 6.86
N ASN A 317 12.45 4.11 6.15
CA ASN A 317 13.68 4.72 6.65
C ASN A 317 13.81 6.19 6.23
N ASN A 318 13.25 6.56 5.08
CA ASN A 318 13.23 7.91 4.53
C ASN A 318 11.79 8.40 4.31
N ALA A 319 10.91 7.98 5.21
CA ALA A 319 9.54 8.42 5.28
C ALA A 319 9.46 9.96 5.34
N ARG A 320 8.49 10.54 4.65
CA ARG A 320 8.33 12.00 4.58
C ARG A 320 6.97 12.40 5.09
N ARG A 321 6.87 13.61 5.65
CA ARG A 321 5.56 14.20 5.92
C ARG A 321 4.86 14.53 4.60
N PRO A 322 3.52 14.56 4.59
CA PRO A 322 2.77 15.11 3.49
C PRO A 322 3.32 16.50 3.13
N VAL A 323 3.51 16.77 1.84
CA VAL A 323 4.08 18.03 1.30
C VAL A 323 3.36 19.30 1.79
N LEU A 324 2.15 19.11 2.31
CA LEU A 324 1.20 20.12 2.73
C LEU A 324 1.23 20.41 4.24
N VAL A 325 2.01 19.66 5.01
CA VAL A 325 2.20 19.79 6.46
C VAL A 325 3.54 20.46 6.79
N GLU A 326 4.52 20.39 5.89
CA GLU A 326 5.70 21.24 5.92
C GLU A 326 5.41 22.46 5.07
N SER A 327 4.89 23.52 5.70
CA SER A 327 4.51 24.75 5.02
C SER A 327 5.65 25.19 4.10
N PHE A 328 5.36 25.24 2.80
CA PHE A 328 6.20 25.88 1.78
C PHE A 328 6.69 27.26 2.26
N ILE A 329 5.84 27.93 3.04
CA ILE A 329 5.99 29.21 3.70
C ILE A 329 7.02 29.17 4.84
N ILE A 330 7.06 28.14 5.69
CA ILE A 330 8.02 28.07 6.81
C ILE A 330 9.46 27.98 6.28
N GLN A 331 9.68 27.25 5.17
CA GLN A 331 11.01 27.11 4.58
C GLN A 331 11.44 28.31 3.72
N HIS A 332 10.52 29.10 3.17
CA HIS A 332 10.83 30.22 2.26
C HIS A 332 10.60 31.62 2.85
N ASN A 333 9.83 31.78 3.95
CA ASN A 333 9.72 33.04 4.70
C ASN A 333 10.82 33.20 5.77
N HIS A 334 11.40 32.10 6.27
CA HIS A 334 12.70 32.17 6.93
C HIS A 334 13.75 32.26 5.84
N GLY A 335 13.89 33.47 5.32
CA GLY A 335 14.91 33.80 4.33
C GLY A 335 16.26 33.22 4.74
N TYR A 336 17.04 32.92 3.72
CA TYR A 336 18.49 33.07 3.76
C TYR A 336 18.81 34.41 4.45
N ARG A 337 18.90 34.42 5.78
CA ARG A 337 19.63 35.42 6.53
C ARG A 337 21.09 34.99 6.41
N GLU A 338 21.79 35.58 5.45
CA GLU A 338 23.24 35.70 5.57
C GLU A 338 23.54 36.31 6.94
N GLY A 339 24.06 35.50 7.85
CA GLY A 339 24.23 35.93 9.24
C GLY A 339 24.51 34.85 10.25
N GLU A 340 25.24 33.77 9.90
CA GLU A 340 25.95 32.97 10.90
C GLU A 340 27.36 32.69 10.42
N THR A 341 28.30 33.44 11.00
CA THR A 341 29.74 33.26 10.94
C THR A 341 30.12 31.87 11.46
N LYS A 342 30.14 30.87 10.58
CA LYS A 342 31.01 29.70 10.79
C LYS A 342 32.44 30.11 10.45
N HIS A 343 33.22 30.36 11.50
CA HIS A 343 34.68 30.40 11.40
C HIS A 343 35.19 29.13 10.70
N SER A 344 35.67 29.28 9.48
CA SER A 344 36.57 28.31 8.86
C SER A 344 38.01 28.62 9.30
N PRO A 345 38.81 27.62 9.70
CA PRO A 345 40.22 27.84 9.94
C PRO A 345 40.91 28.13 8.61
N LYS A 346 41.62 29.27 8.56
CA LYS A 346 42.48 29.68 7.45
C LYS A 346 43.71 28.78 7.38
N ASN A 347 44.03 28.32 6.18
CA ASN A 347 45.38 28.18 5.62
C ASN A 347 45.19 28.22 4.09
N GLY A 348 45.53 29.34 3.44
CA GLY A 348 46.69 29.46 2.53
C GLY A 348 46.42 28.71 1.20
N THR A 349 46.30 29.31 0.03
CA THR A 349 47.10 30.39 -0.58
C THR A 349 46.30 31.00 -1.74
N THR A 350 46.54 32.29 -1.99
CA THR A 350 45.94 33.12 -3.05
C THR A 350 46.47 32.78 -4.45
N ALA A 351 45.57 32.67 -5.43
CA ALA A 351 45.82 33.07 -6.81
C ALA A 351 44.50 33.64 -7.38
N GLY A 352 44.52 34.93 -7.73
CA GLY A 352 43.34 35.66 -8.17
C GLY A 352 42.98 35.38 -9.63
N CYS A 353 41.70 35.57 -9.95
CA CYS A 353 41.29 36.09 -11.25
C CYS A 353 39.91 36.75 -11.15
N SER A 354 39.87 37.92 -11.77
CA SER A 354 38.82 38.90 -12.02
C SER A 354 37.42 38.36 -12.30
N GLY A 355 36.43 39.17 -11.90
CA GLY A 355 35.00 38.86 -11.98
C GLY A 355 34.46 38.53 -13.38
N SER A 356 33.37 37.77 -13.36
CA SER A 356 32.43 37.65 -14.48
C SER A 356 31.01 37.46 -13.92
N ASN A 357 30.08 38.04 -14.67
CA ASN A 357 28.66 38.18 -14.37
C ASN A 357 27.96 36.89 -13.98
N GLY A 358 26.93 37.02 -13.13
CA GLY A 358 26.02 35.95 -12.74
C GLY A 358 25.41 35.24 -13.95
N THR A 359 25.90 34.05 -14.25
CA THR A 359 25.23 33.10 -15.12
C THR A 359 24.19 32.37 -14.30
N VAL A 360 22.91 32.57 -14.64
CA VAL A 360 21.84 31.65 -14.28
C VAL A 360 22.30 30.27 -14.69
N ASP A 361 22.50 29.37 -13.73
CA ASP A 361 22.96 28.01 -13.96
C ASP A 361 21.87 27.30 -14.80
N GLN A 362 22.01 27.32 -16.12
CA GLN A 362 21.04 26.71 -17.03
C GLN A 362 21.05 25.21 -16.74
N GLN A 363 19.88 24.66 -16.35
CA GLN A 363 19.76 23.21 -16.20
C GLN A 363 20.27 22.53 -17.48
N PRO A 364 21.11 21.49 -17.36
CA PRO A 364 21.66 20.82 -18.52
C PRO A 364 20.53 20.37 -19.44
N PRO A 365 20.70 20.52 -20.77
CA PRO A 365 19.65 20.18 -21.73
C PRO A 365 19.25 18.71 -21.57
N LEU A 366 17.94 18.45 -21.64
CA LEU A 366 17.41 17.09 -21.58
C LEU A 366 18.08 16.20 -22.64
N PRO A 367 18.46 14.96 -22.30
CA PRO A 367 18.92 13.98 -23.29
C PRO A 367 17.93 13.86 -24.44
N ASP A 368 18.40 13.66 -25.68
CA ASP A 368 17.54 13.70 -26.87
C ASP A 368 16.38 12.71 -26.81
N ARG A 369 16.62 11.50 -26.27
CA ARG A 369 15.59 10.49 -26.03
C ARG A 369 14.49 11.00 -25.09
N VAL A 370 14.86 11.62 -23.97
CA VAL A 370 13.92 12.17 -22.98
C VAL A 370 13.19 13.38 -23.56
N ARG A 371 13.86 14.19 -24.38
CA ARG A 371 13.24 15.32 -25.10
C ARG A 371 12.15 14.81 -26.05
N HIS A 372 12.43 13.77 -26.82
CA HIS A 372 11.46 13.16 -27.73
C HIS A 372 10.23 12.61 -26.98
N ILE A 373 10.44 11.87 -25.87
CA ILE A 373 9.34 11.36 -25.03
C ILE A 373 8.50 12.52 -24.48
N LYS A 374 9.15 13.60 -24.02
CA LYS A 374 8.45 14.81 -23.54
C LYS A 374 7.61 15.45 -24.63
N ASP A 375 8.13 15.55 -25.85
CA ASP A 375 7.42 16.18 -26.97
C ASP A 375 6.20 15.35 -27.40
N MET A 376 6.33 14.03 -27.48
CA MET A 376 5.19 13.12 -27.68
C MET A 376 4.15 13.25 -26.56
N ALA A 377 4.59 13.35 -25.30
CA ALA A 377 3.68 13.53 -24.16
C ALA A 377 2.93 14.87 -24.24
N ASN A 378 3.58 15.95 -24.68
CA ASN A 378 2.92 17.24 -24.90
C ASN A 378 1.85 17.16 -25.99
N GLU A 379 2.13 16.44 -27.09
CA GLU A 379 1.17 16.22 -28.17
C GLU A 379 -0.08 15.47 -27.66
N LEU A 380 0.10 14.42 -26.86
CA LEU A 380 -1.00 13.70 -26.23
C LEU A 380 -1.82 14.59 -25.28
N VAL A 381 -1.19 15.47 -24.52
CA VAL A 381 -1.90 16.46 -23.69
C VAL A 381 -2.72 17.43 -24.54
N ASN A 382 -2.20 17.87 -25.69
CA ASN A 382 -2.94 18.73 -26.62
C ASN A 382 -4.14 18.00 -27.24
N ASN A 383 -3.99 16.70 -27.49
CA ASN A 383 -5.05 15.82 -27.99
C ASN A 383 -5.99 15.31 -26.88
N SER A 384 -5.89 15.83 -25.65
CA SER A 384 -6.68 15.42 -24.48
C SER A 384 -6.54 13.95 -24.04
N ASN A 385 -5.51 13.23 -24.51
CA ASN A 385 -5.18 11.89 -24.05
C ASN A 385 -4.24 11.96 -22.83
N TYR A 386 -4.81 12.33 -21.68
CA TYR A 386 -4.02 12.60 -20.47
C TYR A 386 -3.41 11.35 -19.83
N SER A 387 -4.09 10.19 -19.89
CA SER A 387 -3.59 8.95 -19.29
C SER A 387 -2.28 8.50 -19.94
N SER A 388 -2.26 8.42 -21.27
CA SER A 388 -1.07 8.03 -22.04
C SER A 388 0.04 9.08 -21.89
N ALA A 389 -0.31 10.37 -21.83
CA ALA A 389 0.67 11.43 -21.57
C ALA A 389 1.35 11.27 -20.21
N VAL A 390 0.60 10.96 -19.15
CA VAL A 390 1.15 10.72 -17.81
C VAL A 390 2.10 9.53 -17.82
N GLU A 391 1.79 8.45 -18.54
CA GLU A 391 2.69 7.29 -18.66
C GLU A 391 4.02 7.63 -19.36
N LEU A 392 3.98 8.47 -20.39
CA LEU A 392 5.20 8.97 -21.04
C LEU A 392 6.01 9.86 -20.09
N TYR A 393 5.36 10.76 -19.35
CA TYR A 393 6.05 11.57 -18.34
C TYR A 393 6.65 10.73 -17.22
N ASN A 394 5.95 9.70 -16.76
CA ASN A 394 6.45 8.75 -15.77
C ASN A 394 7.74 8.07 -16.25
N SER A 395 7.77 7.66 -17.52
CA SER A 395 8.96 7.05 -18.14
C SER A 395 10.10 8.06 -18.25
N ALA A 396 9.81 9.28 -18.71
CA ALA A 396 10.80 10.36 -18.81
C ALA A 396 11.41 10.74 -17.45
N ILE A 397 10.58 10.82 -16.40
CA ILE A 397 11.02 11.13 -15.02
C ILE A 397 11.85 9.99 -14.44
N ALA A 398 11.49 8.73 -14.73
CA ALA A 398 12.26 7.58 -14.28
C ALA A 398 13.69 7.57 -14.87
N GLU A 399 13.88 8.13 -16.08
CA GLU A 399 15.19 8.30 -16.71
C GLU A 399 15.91 9.57 -16.27
N CYS A 400 15.20 10.68 -16.10
CA CYS A 400 15.77 11.98 -15.73
C CYS A 400 15.02 12.62 -14.55
N PRO A 401 15.26 12.16 -13.30
CA PRO A 401 14.55 12.63 -12.10
C PRO A 401 14.99 14.02 -11.62
N HIS A 402 15.92 14.66 -12.32
CA HIS A 402 16.48 15.96 -11.97
C HIS A 402 15.92 17.11 -12.82
N ALA A 403 15.09 16.82 -13.82
CA ALA A 403 14.53 17.84 -14.71
C ALA A 403 13.20 18.40 -14.17
N ALA A 404 13.20 19.68 -13.77
CA ALA A 404 12.02 20.32 -13.18
C ALA A 404 10.83 20.41 -14.15
N ILE A 405 11.12 20.60 -15.44
CA ILE A 405 10.10 20.73 -16.50
C ILE A 405 9.22 19.48 -16.65
N LEU A 406 9.79 18.28 -16.47
CA LEU A 406 9.05 17.02 -16.61
C LEU A 406 7.98 16.89 -15.52
N TYR A 407 8.35 17.16 -14.27
CA TYR A 407 7.42 17.21 -13.15
C TYR A 407 6.33 18.26 -13.35
N SER A 408 6.70 19.47 -13.79
CA SER A 408 5.72 20.53 -14.00
C SER A 408 4.72 20.19 -15.12
N ASN A 409 5.18 19.56 -16.20
CA ASN A 409 4.30 19.12 -17.29
C ASN A 409 3.41 17.95 -16.86
N ARG A 410 3.95 16.98 -16.12
CA ARG A 410 3.15 15.89 -15.55
C ARG A 410 2.07 16.41 -14.60
N ALA A 411 2.40 17.37 -13.75
CA ALA A 411 1.43 18.03 -12.87
C ALA A 411 0.24 18.63 -13.66
N ALA A 412 0.52 19.27 -14.79
CA ALA A 412 -0.53 19.81 -15.66
C ALA A 412 -1.42 18.71 -16.27
N ALA A 413 -0.82 17.59 -16.69
CA ALA A 413 -1.57 16.45 -17.22
C ALA A 413 -2.43 15.78 -16.13
N LEU A 414 -1.89 15.59 -14.92
CA LEU A 414 -2.61 15.04 -13.77
C LEU A 414 -3.83 15.91 -13.39
N MET A 415 -3.65 17.22 -13.28
CA MET A 415 -4.75 18.15 -12.98
C MET A 415 -5.88 18.10 -14.01
N ARG A 416 -5.59 17.78 -15.28
CA ARG A 416 -6.59 17.63 -16.34
C ARG A 416 -7.21 16.24 -16.40
N ARG A 417 -6.44 15.19 -16.05
CA ARG A 417 -6.92 13.81 -15.99
C ARG A 417 -7.94 13.62 -14.86
N SER A 418 -7.74 14.28 -13.72
CA SER A 418 -8.70 14.34 -12.62
C SER A 418 -9.10 12.97 -12.03
N TRP A 419 -8.16 12.02 -11.97
CA TRP A 419 -8.34 10.78 -11.20
C TRP A 419 -8.19 11.03 -9.69
N ALA A 420 -8.65 10.10 -8.87
CA ALA A 420 -8.68 10.30 -7.41
C ALA A 420 -7.24 10.48 -6.93
N GLY A 421 -6.96 11.53 -6.16
CA GLY A 421 -5.60 11.85 -5.70
C GLY A 421 -4.66 12.48 -6.75
N ASP A 422 -5.10 12.72 -8.00
CA ASP A 422 -4.26 13.35 -9.04
C ASP A 422 -3.85 14.77 -8.66
N THR A 423 -4.75 15.55 -8.08
CA THR A 423 -4.46 16.92 -7.62
C THR A 423 -3.32 16.91 -6.60
N TYR A 424 -3.33 15.97 -5.65
CA TYR A 424 -2.27 15.85 -4.67
C TYR A 424 -0.95 15.38 -5.28
N ALA A 425 -0.99 14.43 -6.22
CA ALA A 425 0.20 14.02 -6.97
C ALA A 425 0.78 15.20 -7.78
N ALA A 426 -0.07 16.04 -8.38
CA ALA A 426 0.33 17.25 -9.09
C ALA A 426 0.99 18.28 -8.15
N ILE A 427 0.49 18.43 -6.92
CA ILE A 427 1.12 19.27 -5.88
C ILE A 427 2.52 18.73 -5.52
N LYS A 428 2.66 17.41 -5.30
CA LYS A 428 3.96 16.77 -5.05
C LYS A 428 4.94 17.04 -6.19
N ASP A 429 4.48 16.96 -7.43
CA ASP A 429 5.27 17.27 -8.62
C ASP A 429 5.66 18.75 -8.70
N CYS A 430 4.73 19.66 -8.40
CA CYS A 430 5.03 21.08 -8.36
C CYS A 430 6.09 21.40 -7.30
N TYR A 431 5.96 20.85 -6.10
CA TYR A 431 6.94 21.03 -5.03
C TYR A 431 8.31 20.45 -5.42
N LYS A 432 8.34 19.25 -6.02
CA LYS A 432 9.57 18.65 -6.52
C LYS A 432 10.21 19.49 -7.63
N ALA A 433 9.42 20.04 -8.54
CA ALA A 433 9.90 20.94 -9.58
C ALA A 433 10.50 22.23 -9.00
N ILE A 434 9.84 22.86 -8.03
CA ILE A 434 10.34 24.08 -7.36
C ILE A 434 11.65 23.80 -6.62
N LYS A 435 11.78 22.63 -5.98
CA LYS A 435 13.02 22.22 -5.31
C LYS A 435 14.18 21.98 -6.28
N LEU A 436 13.89 21.60 -7.53
CA LEU A 436 14.89 21.40 -8.58
C LEU A 436 15.23 22.70 -9.33
N ASP A 437 14.23 23.58 -9.49
CA ASP A 437 14.33 24.88 -10.12
C ASP A 437 13.40 25.88 -9.41
N ALA A 438 14.00 26.68 -8.52
CA ALA A 438 13.28 27.69 -7.74
C ALA A 438 12.70 28.82 -8.62
N GLY A 439 13.16 28.98 -9.86
CA GLY A 439 12.66 29.95 -10.83
C GLY A 439 11.49 29.43 -11.67
N HIS A 440 11.06 28.18 -11.49
CA HIS A 440 10.05 27.55 -12.35
C HIS A 440 8.65 28.15 -12.13
N VAL A 441 8.32 29.21 -12.88
CA VAL A 441 7.09 30.02 -12.77
C VAL A 441 5.82 29.14 -12.76
N LYS A 442 5.67 28.25 -13.75
CA LYS A 442 4.43 27.45 -13.91
C LYS A 442 4.16 26.54 -12.71
N SER A 443 5.19 26.07 -12.01
CA SER A 443 5.02 25.15 -10.87
C SER A 443 4.50 25.86 -9.64
N HIS A 444 4.94 27.10 -9.40
CA HIS A 444 4.43 27.91 -8.29
C HIS A 444 2.95 28.26 -8.49
N PHE A 445 2.56 28.66 -9.70
CA PHE A 445 1.15 28.92 -10.01
C PHE A 445 0.29 27.65 -9.87
N ARG A 446 0.75 26.51 -10.41
CA ARG A 446 0.05 25.22 -10.30
C ARG A 446 -0.05 24.72 -8.86
N LEU A 447 0.94 25.01 -8.01
CA LEU A 447 0.87 24.70 -6.58
C LEU A 447 -0.30 25.43 -5.90
N ALA A 448 -0.40 26.74 -6.09
CA ALA A 448 -1.50 27.54 -5.56
C ALA A 448 -2.86 27.06 -6.10
N LYS A 449 -2.95 26.77 -7.40
CA LYS A 449 -4.16 26.20 -8.00
C LYS A 449 -4.52 24.84 -7.39
N GLY A 450 -3.57 23.92 -7.27
CA GLY A 450 -3.82 22.59 -6.73
C GLY A 450 -4.28 22.62 -5.26
N LEU A 451 -3.75 23.54 -4.47
CA LEU A 451 -4.23 23.79 -3.10
C LEU A 451 -5.70 24.25 -3.08
N MET A 452 -6.07 25.13 -4.01
CA MET A 452 -7.45 25.57 -4.18
C MET A 452 -8.36 24.42 -4.61
N ASP A 453 -7.91 23.58 -5.55
CA ASP A 453 -8.63 22.37 -5.99
C ASP A 453 -8.82 21.35 -4.84
N LEU A 454 -7.91 21.33 -3.84
CA LEU A 454 -8.04 20.55 -2.59
C LEU A 454 -8.86 21.27 -1.50
N LYS A 455 -9.54 22.38 -1.82
CA LYS A 455 -10.33 23.19 -0.88
C LYS A 455 -9.53 23.80 0.28
N ARG A 456 -8.22 24.03 0.10
CA ARG A 456 -7.35 24.65 1.11
C ARG A 456 -7.08 26.11 0.76
N ALA A 457 -8.14 26.92 0.81
CA ALA A 457 -8.16 28.31 0.34
C ALA A 457 -7.12 29.20 1.06
N ARG A 458 -6.93 29.05 2.38
CA ARG A 458 -5.94 29.82 3.15
C ARG A 458 -4.51 29.63 2.64
N GLU A 459 -4.09 28.38 2.45
CA GLU A 459 -2.74 28.07 1.96
C GLU A 459 -2.57 28.39 0.47
N ALA A 460 -3.63 28.21 -0.31
CA ALA A 460 -3.65 28.64 -1.71
C ALA A 460 -3.42 30.15 -1.82
N HIS A 461 -4.05 30.94 -0.94
CA HIS A 461 -3.90 32.38 -0.86
C HIS A 461 -2.44 32.78 -0.57
N GLU A 462 -1.84 32.20 0.46
CA GLU A 462 -0.45 32.48 0.83
C GLU A 462 0.53 32.09 -0.29
N CYS A 463 0.33 30.94 -0.93
CA CYS A 463 1.14 30.52 -2.08
C CYS A 463 0.98 31.48 -3.28
N LEU A 464 -0.22 32.02 -3.50
CA LEU A 464 -0.48 32.97 -4.58
C LEU A 464 0.15 34.34 -4.30
N LEU A 465 0.13 34.81 -3.05
CA LEU A 465 0.84 36.02 -2.64
C LEU A 465 2.34 35.89 -2.87
N TYR A 466 2.94 34.78 -2.44
CA TYR A 466 4.34 34.48 -2.70
C TYR A 466 4.65 34.44 -4.21
N PHE A 467 3.76 33.84 -5.01
CA PHE A 467 3.91 33.82 -6.46
C PHE A 467 3.94 35.23 -7.07
N LYS A 468 3.05 36.12 -6.63
CA LYS A 468 2.97 37.51 -7.13
C LYS A 468 4.21 38.31 -6.76
N ASP A 469 4.71 38.15 -5.53
CA ASP A 469 5.93 38.79 -5.05
C ASP A 469 7.17 38.33 -5.83
N LYS A 470 7.31 37.01 -6.01
CA LYS A 470 8.47 36.42 -6.71
C LYS A 470 8.45 36.62 -8.22
N PHE A 471 7.28 36.67 -8.84
CA PHE A 471 7.13 36.80 -10.29
C PHE A 471 6.19 37.96 -10.69
N PRO A 472 6.58 39.23 -10.44
CA PRO A 472 5.72 40.40 -10.69
C PRO A 472 5.23 40.50 -12.13
N LYS A 473 6.08 40.13 -13.11
CA LYS A 473 5.73 40.13 -14.55
C LYS A 473 4.56 39.20 -14.90
N HIS A 474 4.30 38.19 -14.08
CA HIS A 474 3.23 37.21 -14.29
C HIS A 474 2.03 37.44 -13.34
N ALA A 475 2.18 38.32 -12.35
CA ALA A 475 1.16 38.61 -11.34
C ALA A 475 -0.12 39.21 -11.94
N GLU A 476 0.01 39.98 -13.03
CA GLU A 476 -1.11 40.62 -13.74
C GLU A 476 -1.77 39.72 -14.79
N SER A 477 -1.34 38.46 -14.90
CA SER A 477 -1.93 37.55 -15.87
C SER A 477 -3.39 37.22 -15.53
N HIS A 478 -4.23 37.06 -16.56
CA HIS A 478 -5.65 36.76 -16.40
C HIS A 478 -5.89 35.49 -15.55
N ALA A 479 -5.03 34.49 -15.66
CA ALA A 479 -5.12 33.26 -14.86
C ALA A 479 -4.91 33.49 -13.36
N VAL A 480 -4.01 34.41 -12.99
CA VAL A 480 -3.77 34.80 -11.59
C VAL A 480 -4.94 35.58 -11.02
N PHE A 481 -5.54 36.46 -11.83
CA PHE A 481 -6.75 37.18 -11.46
C PHE A 481 -7.91 36.23 -11.15
N LEU A 482 -8.17 35.26 -12.04
CA LEU A 482 -9.24 34.27 -11.85
C LEU A 482 -9.00 33.44 -10.58
N LEU A 483 -7.79 32.91 -10.39
CA LEU A 483 -7.48 32.12 -9.21
C LEU A 483 -7.61 32.93 -7.91
N GLN A 484 -7.19 34.20 -7.91
CA GLN A 484 -7.37 35.08 -6.76
C GLN A 484 -8.86 35.28 -6.43
N LYS A 485 -9.69 35.48 -7.45
CA LYS A 485 -11.14 35.62 -7.27
C LYS A 485 -11.73 34.36 -6.64
N ASP A 486 -11.38 33.17 -7.16
CA ASP A 486 -11.88 31.89 -6.65
C ASP A 486 -11.46 31.66 -5.19
N ILE A 487 -10.22 32.02 -4.84
CA ILE A 487 -9.71 31.94 -3.47
C ILE A 487 -10.50 32.88 -2.55
N ASN A 488 -10.75 34.13 -2.96
CA ASN A 488 -11.48 35.10 -2.14
C ASN A 488 -12.90 34.62 -1.86
N VAL A 489 -13.60 34.12 -2.88
CA VAL A 489 -14.95 33.53 -2.73
C VAL A 489 -14.93 32.36 -1.73
N ALA A 490 -13.92 31.50 -1.80
CA ALA A 490 -13.80 30.37 -0.88
C ALA A 490 -13.50 30.81 0.56
N LEU A 491 -12.68 31.85 0.75
CA LEU A 491 -12.39 32.42 2.07
C LEU A 491 -13.62 33.08 2.68
N GLU A 492 -14.38 33.86 1.90
CA GLU A 492 -15.64 34.46 2.33
C GLU A 492 -16.66 33.37 2.75
N THR A 493 -16.74 32.29 1.97
CA THR A 493 -17.61 31.15 2.30
C THR A 493 -17.21 30.52 3.65
N MET A 494 -15.90 30.37 3.91
CA MET A 494 -15.39 29.84 5.18
C MET A 494 -15.67 30.76 6.38
N GLU A 495 -15.66 32.09 6.19
CA GLU A 495 -15.96 33.06 7.27
C GLU A 495 -17.45 33.13 7.61
N THR A 496 -18.33 32.79 6.65
CA THR A 496 -19.79 32.80 6.83
C THR A 496 -20.37 31.51 7.39
N GLN A 497 -19.61 30.41 7.39
CA GLN A 497 -20.01 29.19 8.06
C GLN A 497 -19.82 29.38 9.57
N PRO A 498 -20.86 29.16 10.41
CA PRO A 498 -20.64 29.03 11.84
C PRO A 498 -19.58 27.94 12.04
N ASP A 499 -18.68 28.11 13.00
CA ASP A 499 -17.88 26.99 13.51
C ASP A 499 -18.88 25.92 13.95
N GLU A 500 -19.19 24.96 13.08
CA GLU A 500 -19.91 23.76 13.45
C GLU A 500 -18.99 23.09 14.47
N VAL A 501 -19.32 23.30 15.74
CA VAL A 501 -18.78 22.51 16.83
C VAL A 501 -19.30 21.12 16.53
N ASP A 502 -18.50 20.33 15.81
CA ASP A 502 -18.69 18.89 15.68
C ASP A 502 -18.63 18.32 17.10
N ASP A 503 -19.78 18.32 17.77
CA ASP A 503 -20.10 17.52 18.95
C ASP A 503 -20.38 16.06 18.53
N ASP A 504 -19.84 15.63 17.39
CA ASP A 504 -19.87 14.24 16.99
C ASP A 504 -18.77 13.51 17.78
N GLY A 505 -19.20 12.76 18.80
CA GLY A 505 -18.35 12.18 19.83
C GLY A 505 -17.00 11.68 19.32
N GLN A 506 -15.94 12.44 19.62
CA GLN A 506 -14.56 12.24 19.14
C GLN A 506 -14.16 10.76 19.20
N SER A 507 -14.24 10.07 18.06
CA SER A 507 -14.01 8.63 17.98
C SER A 507 -12.51 8.34 18.04
N GLY A 508 -11.99 8.08 19.25
CA GLY A 508 -10.64 7.57 19.45
C GLY A 508 -9.79 8.31 20.48
N SER A 509 -8.74 7.63 20.93
CA SER A 509 -7.81 8.15 21.95
C SER A 509 -7.08 9.42 21.49
N ALA A 510 -6.65 10.26 22.43
CA ALA A 510 -5.81 11.43 22.11
C ALA A 510 -4.48 11.03 21.43
N LEU A 511 -3.96 9.84 21.74
CA LEU A 511 -2.77 9.28 21.12
C LEU A 511 -3.00 8.95 19.65
N GLU A 512 -4.11 8.28 19.34
CA GLU A 512 -4.53 7.96 17.98
C GLU A 512 -4.63 9.24 17.13
N ARG A 513 -5.33 10.27 17.64
CA ARG A 513 -5.47 11.55 16.95
C ARG A 513 -4.12 12.21 16.64
N GLN A 514 -3.22 12.26 17.62
CA GLN A 514 -1.88 12.83 17.43
C GLN A 514 -1.05 12.02 16.42
N ALA A 515 -1.16 10.70 16.44
CA ALA A 515 -0.44 9.81 15.53
C ALA A 515 -0.93 9.98 14.08
N ARG A 516 -2.25 10.09 13.88
CA ARG A 516 -2.87 10.37 12.56
C ARG A 516 -2.40 11.70 11.97
N VAL A 517 -2.39 12.78 12.76
CA VAL A 517 -1.90 14.10 12.33
C VAL A 517 -0.41 14.07 11.93
N THR A 518 0.37 13.14 12.49
CA THR A 518 1.80 12.98 12.20
C THR A 518 2.11 11.83 11.25
N ALA A 519 1.09 11.29 10.57
CA ALA A 519 1.26 10.21 9.62
C ALA A 519 2.19 10.60 8.46
N LEU A 520 2.94 9.61 7.97
CA LEU A 520 3.94 9.77 6.92
C LEU A 520 3.38 9.35 5.56
N ASP A 521 3.76 10.10 4.54
CA ASP A 521 3.24 10.01 3.18
C ASP A 521 3.96 8.95 2.33
N TYR A 522 3.31 8.54 1.23
CA TYR A 522 3.82 7.53 0.31
C TYR A 522 4.97 8.04 -0.57
N SER A 523 5.85 7.11 -0.96
CA SER A 523 6.90 7.34 -1.96
C SER A 523 6.40 7.12 -3.38
N HIS A 524 5.64 6.04 -3.61
CA HIS A 524 5.05 5.70 -4.90
C HIS A 524 3.58 5.27 -4.78
N ARG A 525 2.84 5.39 -5.89
CA ARG A 525 1.44 4.98 -6.02
C ARG A 525 1.27 4.25 -7.35
N PHE A 526 0.57 3.12 -7.33
CA PHE A 526 0.31 2.28 -8.50
C PHE A 526 -1.18 2.31 -8.81
N LEU A 527 -1.51 2.78 -10.02
CA LEU A 527 -2.87 3.10 -10.42
C LEU A 527 -3.44 2.04 -11.37
N GLY A 528 -4.73 1.76 -11.25
CA GLY A 528 -5.52 1.09 -12.29
C GLY A 528 -6.25 -0.18 -11.83
N HIS A 529 -5.84 -0.81 -10.73
CA HIS A 529 -6.61 -1.91 -10.14
C HIS A 529 -7.86 -1.38 -9.43
N CYS A 530 -8.81 -2.27 -9.13
CA CYS A 530 -9.99 -1.98 -8.33
C CYS A 530 -10.04 -2.86 -7.08
N ASN A 531 -10.35 -2.24 -5.94
CA ASN A 531 -10.53 -2.91 -4.66
C ASN A 531 -11.72 -2.26 -3.93
N THR A 532 -12.91 -2.82 -4.05
CA THR A 532 -14.19 -2.21 -3.59
C THR A 532 -15.13 -3.23 -2.98
N THR A 533 -15.03 -4.50 -3.37
CA THR A 533 -15.99 -5.55 -3.04
C THR A 533 -15.52 -6.46 -1.92
N THR A 534 -14.22 -6.78 -1.88
CA THR A 534 -13.64 -7.72 -0.93
C THR A 534 -12.73 -7.02 0.06
N ASP A 535 -12.68 -7.48 1.30
CA ASP A 535 -11.79 -6.94 2.35
C ASP A 535 -10.35 -7.49 2.32
N ILE A 536 -10.03 -8.34 1.34
CA ILE A 536 -8.70 -8.92 1.10
C ILE A 536 -8.28 -8.63 -0.35
N LYS A 537 -7.14 -7.95 -0.50
CA LYS A 537 -6.54 -7.71 -1.83
C LYS A 537 -5.03 -7.68 -1.77
N GLU A 538 -4.40 -8.83 -1.98
CA GLU A 538 -2.96 -8.95 -1.90
C GLU A 538 -2.24 -8.13 -2.98
N ALA A 539 -1.10 -7.58 -2.58
CA ALA A 539 -0.13 -6.96 -3.47
C ALA A 539 1.25 -7.51 -3.16
N SER A 540 2.05 -7.77 -4.20
CA SER A 540 3.32 -8.47 -4.10
C SER A 540 4.45 -7.73 -4.82
N PHE A 541 5.63 -7.72 -4.21
CA PHE A 541 6.85 -7.31 -4.88
C PHE A 541 7.33 -8.43 -5.80
N LEU A 542 7.67 -8.08 -7.05
CA LEU A 542 8.19 -9.07 -7.99
C LEU A 542 9.72 -8.97 -8.14
N GLY A 543 10.35 -10.10 -7.88
CA GLY A 543 11.79 -10.29 -7.95
C GLY A 543 12.53 -9.77 -6.72
N PRO A 544 13.76 -10.23 -6.51
CA PRO A 544 14.56 -9.88 -5.33
C PRO A 544 14.96 -8.40 -5.26
N ASP A 545 15.04 -7.72 -6.41
CA ASP A 545 15.29 -6.26 -6.47
C ASP A 545 13.98 -5.45 -6.36
N ALA A 546 12.82 -6.12 -6.31
CA ALA A 546 11.51 -5.50 -6.23
C ALA A 546 11.29 -4.41 -7.31
N ASN A 547 11.78 -4.64 -8.53
CA ASN A 547 11.67 -3.67 -9.64
C ASN A 547 10.25 -3.56 -10.18
N TYR A 548 9.39 -4.52 -9.86
CA TYR A 548 8.00 -4.57 -10.28
C TYR A 548 7.10 -4.89 -9.09
N VAL A 549 5.83 -4.52 -9.21
CA VAL A 549 4.78 -4.78 -8.22
C VAL A 549 3.60 -5.40 -8.95
N ALA A 550 2.92 -6.35 -8.32
CA ALA A 550 1.69 -6.93 -8.84
C ALA A 550 0.56 -6.89 -7.81
N ALA A 551 -0.68 -6.78 -8.27
CA ALA A 551 -1.87 -6.87 -7.43
C ALA A 551 -3.05 -7.41 -8.24
N GLY A 552 -3.94 -8.13 -7.54
CA GLY A 552 -5.24 -8.53 -8.08
C GLY A 552 -6.22 -7.36 -8.11
N SER A 553 -7.34 -7.56 -8.81
CA SER A 553 -8.37 -6.54 -9.00
C SER A 553 -9.78 -7.16 -9.03
N ASP A 554 -10.77 -6.38 -8.63
CA ASP A 554 -12.21 -6.71 -8.62
C ASP A 554 -12.86 -6.74 -10.02
N ASP A 555 -12.08 -6.44 -11.05
CA ASP A 555 -12.46 -6.67 -12.44
C ASP A 555 -12.00 -8.04 -12.96
N GLY A 556 -11.30 -8.83 -12.14
CA GLY A 556 -10.77 -10.15 -12.50
C GLY A 556 -9.37 -10.11 -13.10
N SER A 557 -8.76 -8.92 -13.16
CA SER A 557 -7.43 -8.74 -13.74
C SER A 557 -6.31 -8.81 -12.70
N LEU A 558 -5.15 -9.29 -13.13
CA LEU A 558 -3.86 -9.16 -12.48
C LEU A 558 -3.10 -8.01 -13.14
N PHE A 559 -2.85 -6.94 -12.38
CA PHE A 559 -2.07 -5.80 -12.84
C PHE A 559 -0.61 -5.95 -12.38
N ILE A 560 0.33 -5.63 -13.28
CA ILE A 560 1.75 -5.57 -12.98
C ILE A 560 2.29 -4.19 -13.39
N TRP A 561 2.98 -3.52 -12.47
CA TRP A 561 3.57 -2.20 -12.67
C TRP A 561 5.10 -2.23 -12.61
N CYS A 562 5.73 -1.31 -13.34
CA CYS A 562 7.13 -0.95 -13.11
C CYS A 562 7.22 -0.07 -11.88
N ARG A 563 8.03 -0.45 -10.88
CA ARG A 563 8.16 0.30 -9.63
C ARG A 563 8.67 1.72 -9.84
N LYS A 564 9.67 1.89 -10.73
CA LYS A 564 10.34 3.19 -10.94
C LYS A 564 9.42 4.22 -11.60
N SER A 565 8.70 3.83 -12.65
CA SER A 565 7.81 4.74 -13.38
C SER A 565 6.39 4.78 -12.80
N GLY A 566 5.93 3.69 -12.16
CA GLY A 566 4.54 3.52 -11.74
C GLY A 566 3.60 3.12 -12.89
N ASN A 567 4.12 2.88 -14.10
CA ASN A 567 3.31 2.50 -15.26
C ASN A 567 2.91 1.04 -15.22
N ILE A 568 1.71 0.74 -15.71
CA ILE A 568 1.27 -0.63 -15.98
C ILE A 568 2.15 -1.18 -17.10
N ILE A 569 2.70 -2.36 -16.89
CA ILE A 569 3.57 -3.03 -17.86
C ILE A 569 2.95 -4.29 -18.44
N ARG A 570 2.04 -4.91 -17.70
CA ARG A 570 1.30 -6.10 -18.10
C ARG A 570 -0.01 -6.14 -17.33
N CYS A 571 -1.07 -6.57 -18.01
CA CYS A 571 -2.38 -6.84 -17.41
C CYS A 571 -2.88 -8.18 -17.96
N LEU A 572 -3.25 -9.09 -17.06
CA LEU A 572 -3.67 -10.46 -17.39
C LEU A 572 -5.03 -10.75 -16.77
N ARG A 573 -5.88 -11.51 -17.46
CA ARG A 573 -7.14 -12.03 -16.92
C ARG A 573 -6.85 -13.20 -15.99
N GLY A 574 -6.86 -12.92 -14.69
CA GLY A 574 -6.61 -13.91 -13.64
C GLY A 574 -7.84 -14.79 -13.40
N ASP A 575 -8.95 -14.15 -13.04
CA ASP A 575 -10.23 -14.79 -12.73
C ASP A 575 -11.36 -14.14 -13.54
N GLU A 576 -12.52 -14.78 -13.60
CA GLU A 576 -13.72 -14.26 -14.28
C GLU A 576 -14.37 -13.07 -13.56
N SER A 577 -14.10 -12.91 -12.26
CA SER A 577 -14.73 -11.86 -11.45
C SER A 577 -13.73 -11.07 -10.63
N ILE A 578 -13.02 -11.70 -9.71
CA ILE A 578 -12.18 -11.02 -8.71
C ILE A 578 -10.92 -11.84 -8.45
N VAL A 579 -9.76 -11.20 -8.55
CA VAL A 579 -8.47 -11.75 -8.06
C VAL A 579 -8.18 -11.17 -6.69
N ASN A 580 -7.98 -12.03 -5.69
CA ASN A 580 -7.72 -11.63 -4.29
C ASN A 580 -6.26 -11.85 -3.89
N CYS A 581 -5.64 -12.95 -4.30
CA CYS A 581 -4.30 -13.34 -3.88
C CYS A 581 -3.31 -13.26 -5.03
N VAL A 582 -2.10 -12.80 -4.73
CA VAL A 582 -0.97 -12.75 -5.67
C VAL A 582 0.30 -13.02 -4.89
N GLN A 583 0.92 -14.17 -5.13
CA GLN A 583 2.16 -14.59 -4.46
C GLN A 583 3.23 -14.97 -5.47
N LEU A 584 4.41 -14.37 -5.34
CA LEU A 584 5.60 -14.76 -6.10
C LEU A 584 6.35 -15.89 -5.39
N HIS A 585 6.78 -16.88 -6.16
CA HIS A 585 7.67 -17.93 -5.67
C HIS A 585 8.98 -17.35 -5.10
N PRO A 586 9.49 -17.84 -3.96
CA PRO A 586 10.63 -17.22 -3.24
C PRO A 586 11.92 -17.06 -4.04
N THR A 587 12.17 -17.93 -5.03
CA THR A 587 13.46 -18.00 -5.76
C THR A 587 13.37 -17.98 -7.28
N MET A 588 12.18 -18.04 -7.89
CA MET A 588 12.01 -18.13 -9.34
C MET A 588 10.83 -17.28 -9.78
N PHE A 589 10.73 -16.98 -11.08
CA PHE A 589 9.58 -16.24 -11.60
C PHE A 589 8.43 -17.17 -11.95
N LEU A 590 7.74 -17.58 -10.89
CA LEU A 590 6.47 -18.31 -10.91
C LEU A 590 5.52 -17.56 -9.99
N LEU A 591 4.40 -17.06 -10.53
CA LEU A 591 3.35 -16.44 -9.73
C LEU A 591 2.24 -17.43 -9.46
N ALA A 592 1.64 -17.34 -8.28
CA ALA A 592 0.39 -17.99 -7.94
C ALA A 592 -0.67 -16.92 -7.67
N THR A 593 -1.85 -17.09 -8.25
CA THR A 593 -3.01 -16.23 -7.97
C THR A 593 -4.23 -17.05 -7.62
N SER A 594 -5.13 -16.44 -6.86
CA SER A 594 -6.46 -16.97 -6.60
C SER A 594 -7.44 -15.84 -6.32
N GLY A 595 -8.73 -16.15 -6.30
CA GLY A 595 -9.80 -15.19 -6.15
C GLY A 595 -11.06 -15.79 -5.57
N ILE A 596 -12.21 -15.36 -6.10
CA ILE A 596 -13.52 -15.90 -5.72
C ILE A 596 -13.76 -17.29 -6.33
N GLU A 597 -13.00 -17.66 -7.36
CA GLU A 597 -13.06 -19.01 -7.91
C GLU A 597 -12.37 -20.03 -7.00
N ALA A 598 -12.79 -21.28 -7.11
CA ALA A 598 -12.24 -22.41 -6.34
C ALA A 598 -10.94 -22.99 -6.94
N VAL A 599 -10.21 -22.18 -7.71
CA VAL A 599 -9.03 -22.61 -8.48
C VAL A 599 -7.81 -21.76 -8.13
N VAL A 600 -6.65 -22.41 -8.12
CA VAL A 600 -5.36 -21.72 -8.01
C VAL A 600 -4.69 -21.69 -9.38
N ARG A 601 -4.19 -20.52 -9.79
CA ARG A 601 -3.55 -20.34 -11.10
C ARG A 601 -2.07 -20.07 -10.94
N LEU A 602 -1.27 -20.85 -11.66
CA LEU A 602 0.18 -20.71 -11.77
C LEU A 602 0.54 -19.98 -13.08
N TRP A 603 1.46 -19.03 -12.99
CA TRP A 603 1.89 -18.18 -14.11
C TRP A 603 3.40 -18.17 -14.24
N SER A 604 3.88 -18.42 -15.46
CA SER A 604 5.31 -18.31 -15.77
C SER A 604 5.54 -17.75 -17.18
N PRO A 605 6.76 -17.28 -17.47
CA PRO A 605 7.10 -16.81 -18.82
C PRO A 605 6.98 -17.92 -19.86
N ARG A 606 6.10 -17.74 -20.83
CA ARG A 606 5.92 -18.67 -21.96
C ARG A 606 7.13 -18.68 -22.89
N PRO A 607 7.40 -19.77 -23.63
CA PRO A 607 8.51 -19.82 -24.59
C PRO A 607 8.54 -18.64 -25.58
N GLU A 608 9.71 -18.36 -26.16
CA GLU A 608 9.91 -17.27 -27.15
C GLU A 608 9.45 -17.66 -28.57
N ASP A 609 8.66 -18.74 -28.69
CA ASP A 609 8.18 -19.31 -29.96
C ASP A 609 7.07 -18.50 -30.63
N GLY A 610 6.69 -17.36 -30.04
CA GLY A 610 5.68 -16.45 -30.58
C GLY A 610 4.24 -16.81 -30.20
N GLY A 611 4.03 -17.77 -29.30
CA GLY A 611 2.69 -18.09 -28.80
C GLY A 611 2.02 -16.90 -28.09
N SER A 612 0.87 -16.45 -28.58
CA SER A 612 0.08 -15.41 -27.93
C SER A 612 -0.63 -15.93 -26.68
N GLU A 613 -0.58 -15.17 -25.60
CA GLU A 613 -1.38 -15.44 -24.39
C GLU A 613 -2.78 -14.84 -24.55
N SER A 614 -3.81 -15.68 -24.51
CA SER A 614 -5.21 -15.25 -24.70
C SER A 614 -5.73 -14.42 -23.54
N ARG A 615 -5.14 -14.58 -22.34
CA ARG A 615 -5.52 -13.85 -21.13
C ARG A 615 -4.94 -12.43 -21.07
N VAL A 616 -4.20 -11.95 -22.07
CA VAL A 616 -3.68 -10.58 -22.05
C VAL A 616 -4.81 -9.58 -22.25
N VAL A 617 -4.96 -8.64 -21.31
CA VAL A 617 -5.85 -7.49 -21.47
C VAL A 617 -5.15 -6.47 -22.37
N GLN A 618 -5.59 -6.36 -23.61
CA GLN A 618 -4.95 -5.53 -24.64
C GLN A 618 -4.98 -4.04 -24.28
N GLU A 619 -6.14 -3.55 -23.80
CA GLU A 619 -6.36 -2.14 -23.45
C GLU A 619 -6.28 -1.93 -21.93
N ALA A 620 -5.09 -2.13 -21.35
CA ALA A 620 -4.87 -1.98 -19.91
C ALA A 620 -5.21 -0.58 -19.39
N GLY A 621 -5.03 0.46 -20.21
CA GLY A 621 -5.40 1.84 -19.86
C GLY A 621 -6.93 2.05 -19.77
N ALA A 622 -7.70 1.37 -20.63
CA ALA A 622 -9.15 1.40 -20.57
C ALA A 622 -9.68 0.65 -19.33
N ALA A 623 -9.11 -0.51 -19.03
CA ALA A 623 -9.41 -1.24 -17.79
C ALA A 623 -9.12 -0.37 -16.55
N ALA A 624 -7.96 0.31 -16.53
CA ALA A 624 -7.61 1.22 -15.45
C ALA A 624 -8.59 2.39 -15.30
N ALA A 625 -9.05 2.98 -16.41
CA ALA A 625 -10.04 4.05 -16.41
C ALA A 625 -11.41 3.57 -15.91
N ALA A 626 -11.87 2.38 -16.34
CA ALA A 626 -13.11 1.78 -15.87
C ALA A 626 -13.07 1.50 -14.35
N ASN A 627 -11.94 1.00 -13.86
CA ASN A 627 -11.73 0.77 -12.43
C ASN A 627 -11.75 2.07 -11.62
N GLN A 628 -11.18 3.17 -12.14
CA GLN A 628 -11.28 4.49 -11.51
C GLN A 628 -12.72 5.00 -11.39
N GLN A 629 -13.57 4.72 -12.37
CA GLN A 629 -14.98 5.04 -12.28
C GLN A 629 -15.68 4.16 -11.25
N ARG A 630 -15.43 2.85 -11.26
CA ARG A 630 -16.03 1.89 -10.33
C ARG A 630 -15.71 2.20 -8.86
N MET A 631 -14.50 2.61 -8.54
CA MET A 631 -14.12 3.02 -7.17
C MET A 631 -14.81 4.31 -6.70
N ARG A 632 -15.39 5.10 -7.62
CA ARG A 632 -16.08 6.36 -7.32
C ARG A 632 -17.61 6.23 -7.33
N SER A 633 -18.13 5.17 -7.95
CA SER A 633 -19.56 4.92 -7.99
C SER A 633 -20.11 4.68 -6.59
N ASP A 634 -21.30 5.23 -6.36
CA ASP A 634 -22.15 4.89 -5.22
C ASP A 634 -22.32 3.35 -5.14
N PRO A 635 -22.47 2.74 -3.95
CA PRO A 635 -22.56 1.28 -3.84
C PRO A 635 -23.71 0.65 -4.64
N PHE A 636 -24.83 1.36 -4.84
CA PHE A 636 -25.93 0.98 -5.74
C PHE A 636 -25.52 1.05 -7.22
N GLU A 637 -24.84 2.13 -7.64
CA GLU A 637 -24.31 2.24 -9.01
C GLU A 637 -23.22 1.19 -9.27
N ALA A 638 -22.34 0.96 -8.30
CA ALA A 638 -21.31 -0.07 -8.34
C ALA A 638 -21.94 -1.47 -8.42
N MET A 639 -23.02 -1.74 -7.69
CA MET A 639 -23.78 -2.98 -7.80
C MET A 639 -24.36 -3.16 -9.22
N LEU A 640 -24.95 -2.11 -9.79
CA LEU A 640 -25.48 -2.14 -11.17
C LEU A 640 -24.38 -2.33 -12.22
N LEU A 641 -23.23 -1.70 -12.05
CA LEU A 641 -22.05 -1.91 -12.90
C LEU A 641 -21.57 -3.37 -12.80
N ASN A 642 -21.52 -3.94 -11.61
CA ASN A 642 -21.13 -5.34 -11.43
C ASN A 642 -22.10 -6.31 -12.11
N ILE A 643 -23.39 -5.98 -12.14
CA ILE A 643 -24.44 -6.76 -12.83
C ILE A 643 -24.33 -6.59 -14.35
N SER A 644 -24.09 -5.38 -14.86
CA SER A 644 -24.02 -5.13 -16.31
C SER A 644 -22.77 -5.73 -16.95
N PHE A 645 -21.63 -5.74 -16.26
CA PHE A 645 -20.43 -6.46 -16.71
C PHE A 645 -20.61 -7.99 -16.68
N ALA A 646 -21.50 -8.52 -15.83
CA ALA A 646 -21.86 -9.95 -15.81
C ALA A 646 -22.85 -10.35 -16.93
N GLY A 647 -23.49 -9.39 -17.61
CA GLY A 647 -24.58 -9.61 -18.57
C GLY A 647 -24.17 -9.77 -20.04
N SER A 648 -22.88 -9.89 -20.37
CA SER A 648 -22.40 -10.05 -21.76
C SER A 648 -21.85 -11.45 -22.01
N GLY A 649 -22.74 -12.45 -22.04
CA GLY A 649 -22.47 -13.83 -22.42
C GLY A 649 -23.32 -14.82 -21.63
N ASP A 650 -23.94 -15.79 -22.31
CA ASP A 650 -24.74 -16.86 -21.71
C ASP A 650 -23.99 -17.52 -20.55
N ARG A 651 -24.39 -17.21 -19.30
CA ARG A 651 -23.83 -17.79 -18.07
C ARG A 651 -24.90 -18.63 -17.39
N GLU A 652 -24.61 -19.93 -17.20
CA GLU A 652 -25.36 -20.76 -16.26
C GLU A 652 -25.20 -20.18 -14.85
N LEU A 653 -26.33 -19.88 -14.21
CA LEU A 653 -26.41 -19.47 -12.81
C LEU A 653 -26.03 -20.64 -11.89
N HIS A 654 -24.73 -20.88 -11.72
CA HIS A 654 -24.20 -21.74 -10.67
C HIS A 654 -23.39 -20.91 -9.67
N SER A 655 -24.09 -20.34 -8.69
CA SER A 655 -23.74 -20.35 -7.25
C SER A 655 -24.51 -19.23 -6.52
N PRO A 656 -25.50 -19.56 -5.67
CA PRO A 656 -26.07 -18.60 -4.74
C PRO A 656 -25.14 -18.47 -3.52
N ALA A 657 -24.89 -17.22 -3.11
CA ALA A 657 -24.31 -16.83 -1.82
C ALA A 657 -22.78 -16.98 -1.62
N CYS A 658 -21.99 -16.15 -2.31
CA CYS A 658 -20.78 -15.58 -1.69
C CYS A 658 -21.17 -14.22 -1.11
N ARG A 659 -21.46 -14.14 0.20
CA ARG A 659 -21.55 -12.85 0.89
C ARG A 659 -20.18 -12.17 0.80
N ALA A 660 -20.16 -10.84 0.65
CA ALA A 660 -18.95 -10.05 0.80
C ALA A 660 -18.25 -10.43 2.12
N THR A 661 -16.96 -10.78 2.04
CA THR A 661 -16.13 -11.13 3.19
C THR A 661 -15.84 -9.93 4.07
#